data_AF-A0A7C5R3W4-F1
#
_entry.id   AF-A0A7C5R3W4-F1
#
_cell.length_a   1.000
_cell.length_b   1.000
_cell.length_c   1.000
_cell.angle_alpha   90.00
_cell.angle_beta   90.00
_cell.angle_gamma   90.00
#
_symmetry.space_group_name_H-M   'P 1'
#
loop_
_entity.id
_entity.type
_entity.pdbx_description
1 polymer ?
#
loop_
_entity_poly.entity_id
_entity_poly.type
_entity_poly.pdbx_seq_one_letter_code
_entity_poly.pdbx_strand_id
1 'polypeptide(L)'
;MKKFLLTLVWPLLFFSTAFSQIVYEDFEGTPLEWNPFGDGVFNGVIDNPDPNFVNNSAKAGSYTKSDMHAYSLLIAILPNPMDLSVMNQFSIDIYSPVATQVLLKLEGDGEAIEATKNIANTNVWQRYTFDFSAAANFTTITKIIVFFDPGVENSGDTYLFDNIIANPAGPCAGTLPDPLLIDDYECQRNATYGSGWDILTPVPNPDPTGINTSPTVGQYEDPTDEWSALVIDYHNPLDLSVNNHIKAKIWAPKTGQVLFKLEGGISPPAEIFMDVVQTNTWVEYSADFSTQANADHKRIAIFFNAGVLAEPNDIYYIDDISFAQGTPANALEDFENGANLPWQPLNGDMLNHGTFDGVIANPDPSAINDSPNAGRYTKGDAAFSTLTSFLPNGLDLSSKPQLNLQVRAPGGSQNVTLQLVSATQGNKEVTRDLPAVMEWTQLEFNFEEFSSITDFERINILFDPGVAAPGTSYMFDNLEQGATTVDPCEGVLPVPTILDDYECQRNVAYGAGADRLSVENNPDVSPENPSASAGQYQDPLDEWSALGFESGGSWDLTVFNQFSIKIWSPLAVPLLFKLEGGTSPAVEIWTEVTQPEKWVDYTVDFSDHAGEDHARIVVFFNAGQLPAQEDLYYIDDVQWKRINYSGCVNDNETFNSTIANFQYFANGHIEAEDNKLKIVDNPNPSGINDSEKVGQFTKANDGAVFAGAFAALGAPIEFGDNKTMRAKVLMDHIGNFAMKVEASATGADPIEIAVPNTLTNEWEELTFDFSAAPDNAQYQTLTIFFDLGMDPATDDVTSYFDDFVIGNGSCPFGPTAVFQPFRVGTFLLSPNPVREVLLIENPGGVVQLKVYDLYGRQVGSLRSDGSSPARLSVTDFPQGLYLLAGFDHNGQLVANAKFVRE
;
A
#
# COMPACT_ATOMS: atom_id res chain seq x y z
N MET A 1 -29.78 -64.68 54.82
CA MET A 1 -28.75 -63.68 55.19
C MET A 1 -28.19 -63.12 53.89
N LYS A 2 -28.59 -61.89 53.50
CA LYS A 2 -27.74 -60.67 53.39
C LYS A 2 -26.76 -60.76 52.20
N LYS A 3 -26.75 -59.88 51.17
CA LYS A 3 -27.42 -58.61 50.85
C LYS A 3 -27.41 -58.45 49.32
N PHE A 4 -28.57 -58.18 48.71
CA PHE A 4 -28.69 -57.55 47.38
C PHE A 4 -28.73 -56.04 47.61
N LEU A 5 -27.88 -55.27 46.92
CA LEU A 5 -27.96 -53.81 46.91
C LEU A 5 -28.79 -53.38 45.70
N LEU A 6 -29.88 -52.66 45.99
CA LEU A 6 -30.67 -51.88 45.03
C LEU A 6 -29.82 -50.75 44.45
N THR A 7 -29.84 -50.59 43.13
CA THR A 7 -29.78 -49.27 42.49
C THR A 7 -30.95 -49.16 41.53
N LEU A 8 -31.75 -48.12 41.76
CA LEU A 8 -32.96 -47.71 41.05
C LEU A 8 -32.73 -47.68 39.52
N VAL A 9 -33.57 -48.39 38.76
CA VAL A 9 -33.80 -48.10 37.34
C VAL A 9 -34.98 -47.14 37.29
N TRP A 10 -34.70 -45.86 37.01
CA TRP A 10 -35.69 -44.90 36.55
C TRP A 10 -35.85 -45.08 35.03
N PRO A 11 -37.06 -45.25 34.48
CA PRO A 11 -37.24 -45.09 33.05
C PRO A 11 -37.21 -43.58 32.77
N LEU A 12 -36.10 -43.08 32.22
CA LEU A 12 -36.15 -41.80 31.52
C LEU A 12 -37.04 -42.00 30.29
N LEU A 13 -38.29 -41.55 30.42
CA LEU A 13 -39.11 -41.16 29.27
C LEU A 13 -38.34 -40.07 28.53
N PHE A 14 -37.60 -40.46 27.49
CA PHE A 14 -37.21 -39.53 26.44
C PHE A 14 -38.50 -39.05 25.76
N PHE A 15 -38.97 -37.88 26.17
CA PHE A 15 -39.79 -37.06 25.28
C PHE A 15 -38.88 -36.64 24.13
N SER A 16 -38.88 -37.40 23.03
CA SER A 16 -38.46 -36.86 21.74
C SER A 16 -39.52 -35.83 21.35
N THR A 17 -39.27 -34.56 21.61
CA THR A 17 -39.97 -33.49 20.90
C THR A 17 -39.55 -33.62 19.44
N ALA A 18 -40.36 -34.31 18.64
CA ALA A 18 -40.25 -34.26 17.19
C ALA A 18 -40.53 -32.81 16.79
N PHE A 19 -39.49 -32.04 16.48
CA PHE A 19 -39.66 -30.79 15.79
C PHE A 19 -40.21 -31.12 14.40
N SER A 20 -41.34 -30.54 14.04
CA SER A 20 -41.98 -30.76 12.75
C SER A 20 -41.20 -30.02 11.66
N GLN A 21 -40.78 -30.70 10.61
CA GLN A 21 -40.32 -30.06 9.37
C GLN A 21 -41.41 -29.17 8.78
N ILE A 22 -41.04 -28.13 8.03
CA ILE A 22 -41.95 -27.33 7.20
C ILE A 22 -41.71 -27.72 5.75
N VAL A 23 -42.73 -28.28 5.10
CA VAL A 23 -42.71 -28.52 3.65
C VAL A 23 -43.27 -27.29 2.97
N TYR A 24 -42.45 -26.59 2.19
CA TYR A 24 -42.88 -25.46 1.38
C TYR A 24 -43.40 -25.90 0.02
N GLU A 25 -42.74 -26.88 -0.59
CA GLU A 25 -43.13 -27.43 -1.88
C GLU A 25 -42.72 -28.90 -1.98
N ASP A 26 -43.65 -29.77 -2.34
CA ASP A 26 -43.45 -31.19 -2.64
C ASP A 26 -44.20 -31.64 -3.91
N PHE A 27 -44.88 -30.71 -4.59
CA PHE A 27 -45.66 -30.94 -5.81
C PHE A 27 -46.74 -32.03 -5.76
N GLU A 28 -47.03 -32.60 -4.58
CA GLU A 28 -48.07 -33.63 -4.38
C GLU A 28 -49.44 -33.01 -4.06
N GLY A 29 -49.45 -31.73 -3.66
CA GLY A 29 -50.64 -30.95 -3.32
C GLY A 29 -50.96 -29.85 -4.33
N THR A 30 -51.48 -28.73 -3.81
CA THR A 30 -51.58 -27.49 -4.59
C THR A 30 -50.19 -26.83 -4.59
N PRO A 31 -49.50 -26.72 -5.74
CA PRO A 31 -48.15 -26.18 -5.79
C PRO A 31 -48.15 -24.68 -5.46
N LEU A 32 -46.99 -24.18 -5.01
CA LEU A 32 -46.75 -22.75 -4.95
C LEU A 32 -46.81 -22.13 -6.37
N GLU A 33 -47.14 -20.84 -6.43
CA GLU A 33 -47.15 -20.11 -7.70
C GLU A 33 -45.71 -19.74 -8.08
N TRP A 34 -45.08 -20.60 -8.88
CA TRP A 34 -43.74 -20.41 -9.41
C TRP A 34 -43.75 -19.51 -10.66
N ASN A 35 -43.04 -18.39 -10.60
CA ASN A 35 -42.96 -17.39 -11.66
C ASN A 35 -41.51 -17.20 -12.14
N PRO A 36 -41.21 -17.34 -13.43
CA PRO A 36 -39.88 -17.10 -14.00
C PRO A 36 -39.54 -15.60 -14.22
N PHE A 37 -40.46 -14.67 -13.94
CA PHE A 37 -40.28 -13.21 -14.04
C PHE A 37 -39.74 -12.68 -15.38
N GLY A 38 -39.99 -13.42 -16.48
CA GLY A 38 -39.62 -13.03 -17.84
C GLY A 38 -38.46 -13.81 -18.43
N ASP A 39 -37.66 -14.49 -17.59
CA ASP A 39 -36.45 -15.19 -18.00
C ASP A 39 -36.55 -16.70 -17.69
N GLY A 40 -36.42 -17.53 -18.72
CA GLY A 40 -36.65 -18.97 -18.63
C GLY A 40 -38.14 -19.33 -18.60
N VAL A 41 -38.45 -20.60 -18.35
CA VAL A 41 -39.81 -21.15 -18.44
C VAL A 41 -40.03 -22.18 -17.32
N PHE A 42 -41.00 -21.91 -16.44
CA PHE A 42 -41.55 -22.95 -15.58
C PHE A 42 -42.52 -23.81 -16.40
N ASN A 43 -42.15 -25.07 -16.65
CA ASN A 43 -42.90 -26.01 -17.48
C ASN A 43 -44.09 -26.62 -16.73
N GLY A 44 -44.23 -26.32 -15.43
CA GLY A 44 -45.27 -26.85 -14.55
C GLY A 44 -44.84 -28.12 -13.84
N VAL A 45 -45.82 -28.76 -13.20
CA VAL A 45 -45.66 -30.02 -12.46
C VAL A 45 -45.75 -31.20 -13.43
N ILE A 46 -44.71 -32.05 -13.43
CA ILE A 46 -44.62 -33.25 -14.28
C ILE A 46 -44.61 -34.53 -13.44
N ASP A 47 -44.78 -35.70 -14.07
CA ASP A 47 -44.49 -36.99 -13.42
C ASP A 47 -42.99 -37.10 -13.11
N ASN A 48 -42.63 -37.54 -11.90
CA ASN A 48 -41.23 -37.79 -11.54
C ASN A 48 -40.65 -38.88 -12.46
N PRO A 49 -39.64 -38.57 -13.29
CA PRO A 49 -39.14 -39.50 -14.31
C PRO A 49 -38.28 -40.63 -13.72
N ASP A 50 -37.74 -40.47 -12.51
CA ASP A 50 -36.83 -41.42 -11.88
C ASP A 50 -37.00 -41.49 -10.35
N PRO A 51 -38.13 -42.01 -9.82
CA PRO A 51 -38.32 -42.14 -8.38
C PRO A 51 -37.27 -43.09 -7.77
N ASN A 52 -36.53 -42.58 -6.78
CA ASN A 52 -35.49 -43.33 -6.07
C ASN A 52 -35.56 -43.08 -4.55
N PHE A 53 -34.54 -43.47 -3.79
CA PHE A 53 -34.54 -43.30 -2.33
C PHE A 53 -34.33 -41.85 -1.86
N VAL A 54 -33.78 -40.97 -2.72
CA VAL A 54 -33.60 -39.54 -2.45
C VAL A 54 -34.93 -38.84 -2.65
N ASN A 55 -35.51 -38.99 -3.84
CA ASN A 55 -36.82 -38.48 -4.21
C ASN A 55 -37.71 -39.64 -4.67
N ASN A 56 -38.67 -40.02 -3.82
CA ASN A 56 -39.68 -41.04 -4.13
C ASN A 56 -41.06 -40.44 -4.45
N SER A 57 -41.16 -39.11 -4.61
CA SER A 57 -42.38 -38.37 -4.95
C SER A 57 -42.91 -38.82 -6.31
N ALA A 58 -44.22 -38.71 -6.51
CA ALA A 58 -44.85 -39.03 -7.79
C ALA A 58 -44.71 -37.88 -8.79
N LYS A 59 -44.59 -36.65 -8.30
CA LYS A 59 -44.53 -35.41 -9.08
C LYS A 59 -43.26 -34.61 -8.78
N ALA A 60 -42.90 -33.74 -9.70
CA ALA A 60 -41.80 -32.77 -9.52
C ALA A 60 -42.06 -31.51 -10.36
N GLY A 61 -41.48 -30.38 -9.94
CA GLY A 61 -41.45 -29.15 -10.71
C GLY A 61 -40.43 -29.22 -11.84
N SER A 62 -40.78 -28.72 -13.03
CA SER A 62 -39.86 -28.64 -14.17
C SER A 62 -39.62 -27.19 -14.58
N TYR A 63 -38.35 -26.82 -14.71
CA TYR A 63 -37.94 -25.47 -15.10
C TYR A 63 -36.85 -25.51 -16.17
N THR A 64 -37.06 -24.78 -17.26
CA THR A 64 -36.06 -24.57 -18.30
C THR A 64 -35.45 -23.18 -18.14
N LYS A 65 -34.13 -23.12 -17.99
CA LYS A 65 -33.40 -21.85 -17.87
C LYS A 65 -33.37 -21.09 -19.22
N SER A 66 -33.24 -19.76 -19.19
CA SER A 66 -32.96 -18.99 -20.41
C SER A 66 -31.50 -19.14 -20.85
N ASP A 67 -31.33 -19.39 -22.15
CA ASP A 67 -30.06 -19.41 -22.88
C ASP A 67 -29.60 -18.02 -23.35
N MET A 68 -30.23 -16.95 -22.87
CA MET A 68 -29.89 -15.55 -23.20
C MET A 68 -29.50 -14.73 -21.97
N HIS A 69 -29.49 -15.33 -20.77
CA HIS A 69 -29.29 -14.62 -19.52
C HIS A 69 -28.39 -15.41 -18.58
N ALA A 70 -27.32 -14.78 -18.09
CA ALA A 70 -26.43 -15.39 -17.10
C ALA A 70 -27.16 -15.80 -15.82
N TYR A 71 -28.21 -15.07 -15.44
CA TYR A 71 -29.06 -15.39 -14.30
C TYR A 71 -30.51 -15.46 -14.76
N SER A 72 -31.19 -16.58 -14.49
CA SER A 72 -32.64 -16.72 -14.69
C SER A 72 -33.25 -17.19 -13.37
N LEU A 73 -34.18 -16.41 -12.84
CA LEU A 73 -34.74 -16.64 -11.51
C LEU A 73 -36.09 -17.34 -11.59
N LEU A 74 -36.30 -18.31 -10.70
CA LEU A 74 -37.59 -18.95 -10.49
C LEU A 74 -38.04 -18.67 -9.06
N ILE A 75 -39.13 -17.90 -8.91
CA ILE A 75 -39.58 -17.40 -7.61
C ILE A 75 -40.97 -17.91 -7.25
N ALA A 76 -41.12 -18.31 -6.00
CA ALA A 76 -42.41 -18.48 -5.32
C ALA A 76 -42.56 -17.41 -4.23
N ILE A 77 -43.73 -16.76 -4.20
CA ILE A 77 -44.07 -15.76 -3.18
C ILE A 77 -45.05 -16.36 -2.17
N LEU A 78 -44.67 -16.33 -0.91
CA LEU A 78 -45.46 -16.81 0.21
C LEU A 78 -46.41 -15.71 0.71
N PRO A 79 -47.62 -16.07 1.15
CA PRO A 79 -48.60 -15.10 1.64
C PRO A 79 -48.23 -14.47 2.99
N ASN A 80 -47.33 -15.11 3.75
CA ASN A 80 -46.85 -14.63 5.05
C ASN A 80 -45.33 -14.82 5.14
N PRO A 81 -44.61 -13.98 5.91
CA PRO A 81 -43.19 -14.17 6.15
C PRO A 81 -42.86 -15.53 6.80
N MET A 82 -41.71 -16.09 6.44
CA MET A 82 -41.16 -17.30 7.04
C MET A 82 -40.59 -17.00 8.43
N ASP A 83 -40.74 -17.93 9.36
CA ASP A 83 -40.07 -17.89 10.67
C ASP A 83 -38.79 -18.74 10.62
N LEU A 84 -37.66 -18.06 10.47
CA LEU A 84 -36.33 -18.68 10.39
C LEU A 84 -35.66 -18.82 11.77
N SER A 85 -36.33 -18.46 12.87
CA SER A 85 -35.74 -18.54 14.21
C SER A 85 -35.39 -19.98 14.63
N VAL A 86 -36.10 -20.96 14.07
CA VAL A 86 -35.89 -22.39 14.29
C VAL A 86 -35.69 -23.12 12.97
N MET A 87 -36.55 -22.87 11.98
CA MET A 87 -36.63 -23.63 10.72
C MET A 87 -35.77 -22.99 9.62
N ASN A 88 -34.45 -23.04 9.79
CA ASN A 88 -33.48 -22.30 8.97
C ASN A 88 -32.49 -23.18 8.21
N GLN A 89 -32.64 -24.51 8.25
CA GLN A 89 -31.91 -25.42 7.37
C GLN A 89 -32.83 -25.88 6.23
N PHE A 90 -32.59 -25.39 5.02
CA PHE A 90 -33.40 -25.73 3.85
C PHE A 90 -32.80 -26.91 3.11
N SER A 91 -33.63 -27.80 2.61
CA SER A 91 -33.26 -28.85 1.68
C SER A 91 -34.12 -28.79 0.43
N ILE A 92 -33.55 -29.17 -0.71
CA ILE A 92 -34.22 -29.29 -2.01
C ILE A 92 -33.66 -30.50 -2.73
N ASP A 93 -34.53 -31.31 -3.31
CA ASP A 93 -34.13 -32.39 -4.19
C ASP A 93 -34.06 -31.86 -5.62
N ILE A 94 -32.96 -32.14 -6.32
CA ILE A 94 -32.71 -31.64 -7.67
C ILE A 94 -32.28 -32.80 -8.55
N TYR A 95 -32.83 -32.84 -9.76
CA TYR A 95 -32.39 -33.68 -10.87
C TYR A 95 -31.92 -32.77 -12.00
N SER A 96 -30.62 -32.84 -12.30
CA SER A 96 -29.98 -32.00 -13.33
C SER A 96 -29.47 -32.85 -14.48
N PRO A 97 -29.69 -32.46 -15.76
CA PRO A 97 -29.14 -33.18 -16.91
C PRO A 97 -27.64 -32.89 -17.14
N VAL A 98 -27.11 -31.83 -16.52
CA VAL A 98 -25.74 -31.33 -16.70
C VAL A 98 -25.08 -31.05 -15.35
N ALA A 99 -23.74 -31.09 -15.31
CA ALA A 99 -22.99 -30.65 -14.14
C ALA A 99 -22.94 -29.11 -14.14
N THR A 100 -23.34 -28.48 -13.04
CA THR A 100 -23.64 -27.04 -12.95
C THR A 100 -23.64 -26.59 -11.49
N GLN A 101 -24.31 -25.47 -11.16
CA GLN A 101 -24.58 -25.01 -9.81
C GLN A 101 -26.07 -24.70 -9.62
N VAL A 102 -26.51 -24.66 -8.37
CA VAL A 102 -27.81 -24.15 -7.94
C VAL A 102 -27.61 -23.11 -6.85
N LEU A 103 -28.28 -21.96 -6.97
CA LEU A 103 -28.37 -20.94 -5.93
C LEU A 103 -29.79 -20.94 -5.37
N LEU A 104 -29.89 -21.07 -4.04
CA LEU A 104 -31.13 -20.85 -3.30
C LEU A 104 -31.04 -19.51 -2.58
N LYS A 105 -32.02 -18.65 -2.79
CA LYS A 105 -32.13 -17.33 -2.16
C LYS A 105 -33.47 -17.19 -1.46
N LEU A 106 -33.43 -16.65 -0.25
CA LEU A 106 -34.60 -16.22 0.50
C LEU A 106 -34.60 -14.69 0.58
N GLU A 107 -35.74 -14.06 0.27
CA GLU A 107 -35.81 -12.59 0.16
C GLU A 107 -37.11 -12.03 0.77
N GLY A 108 -37.02 -10.86 1.37
CA GLY A 108 -38.08 -10.10 2.03
C GLY A 108 -37.98 -8.60 1.75
N ASP A 109 -38.47 -7.78 2.68
CA ASP A 109 -38.41 -6.31 2.61
C ASP A 109 -37.10 -5.83 3.24
N GLY A 110 -36.08 -5.60 2.39
CA GLY A 110 -34.75 -5.19 2.83
C GLY A 110 -33.90 -6.30 3.48
N GLU A 111 -34.44 -7.51 3.65
CA GLU A 111 -33.74 -8.69 4.16
C GLU A 111 -33.56 -9.73 3.04
N ALA A 112 -32.36 -10.29 2.89
CA ALA A 112 -32.08 -11.38 1.96
C ALA A 112 -30.92 -12.25 2.44
N ILE A 113 -30.94 -13.53 2.08
CA ILE A 113 -29.84 -14.47 2.27
C ILE A 113 -29.81 -15.45 1.09
N GLU A 114 -28.63 -15.84 0.66
CA GLU A 114 -28.45 -16.77 -0.45
C GLU A 114 -27.23 -17.66 -0.24
N ALA A 115 -27.26 -18.84 -0.86
CA ALA A 115 -26.14 -19.75 -0.89
C ALA A 115 -26.18 -20.58 -2.19
N THR A 116 -25.00 -20.94 -2.67
CA THR A 116 -24.79 -21.70 -3.91
C THR A 116 -24.22 -23.08 -3.58
N LYS A 117 -24.66 -24.11 -4.32
CA LYS A 117 -24.11 -25.47 -4.27
C LYS A 117 -23.80 -25.96 -5.68
N ASN A 118 -22.68 -26.64 -5.85
CA ASN A 118 -22.35 -27.29 -7.13
C ASN A 118 -23.13 -28.59 -7.29
N ILE A 119 -23.43 -28.93 -8.53
CA ILE A 119 -24.06 -30.17 -8.98
C ILE A 119 -23.05 -30.90 -9.85
N ALA A 120 -22.44 -31.96 -9.32
CA ALA A 120 -21.47 -32.76 -10.09
C ALA A 120 -22.12 -33.95 -10.81
N ASN A 121 -23.12 -34.58 -10.19
CA ASN A 121 -23.75 -35.77 -10.74
C ASN A 121 -24.93 -35.39 -11.62
N THR A 122 -24.99 -35.99 -12.81
CA THR A 122 -26.04 -35.72 -13.80
C THR A 122 -27.02 -36.87 -13.86
N ASN A 123 -28.26 -36.56 -14.23
CA ASN A 123 -29.33 -37.52 -14.48
C ASN A 123 -29.64 -38.42 -13.27
N VAL A 124 -29.52 -37.89 -12.06
CA VAL A 124 -29.87 -38.55 -10.81
C VAL A 124 -30.41 -37.53 -9.81
N TRP A 125 -31.38 -37.92 -8.99
CA TRP A 125 -31.85 -37.08 -7.89
C TRP A 125 -30.80 -36.96 -6.79
N GLN A 126 -30.52 -35.73 -6.37
CA GLN A 126 -29.66 -35.42 -5.23
C GLN A 126 -30.35 -34.43 -4.30
N ARG A 127 -30.14 -34.59 -2.99
CA ARG A 127 -30.62 -33.64 -1.98
C ARG A 127 -29.51 -32.64 -1.65
N TYR A 128 -29.82 -31.36 -1.82
CA TYR A 128 -28.95 -30.25 -1.45
C TYR A 128 -29.48 -29.60 -0.19
N THR A 129 -28.58 -29.28 0.75
CA THR A 129 -28.90 -28.63 2.02
C THR A 129 -28.22 -27.27 2.10
N PHE A 130 -28.97 -26.25 2.52
CA PHE A 130 -28.57 -24.86 2.69
C PHE A 130 -28.78 -24.46 4.15
N ASP A 131 -27.74 -23.94 4.80
CA ASP A 131 -27.83 -23.38 6.15
C ASP A 131 -28.08 -21.87 6.07
N PHE A 132 -29.28 -21.45 6.47
CA PHE A 132 -29.67 -20.05 6.61
C PHE A 132 -29.84 -19.63 8.06
N SER A 133 -29.17 -20.30 9.00
CA SER A 133 -29.20 -19.94 10.42
C SER A 133 -28.73 -18.50 10.71
N ALA A 134 -27.88 -17.92 9.85
CA ALA A 134 -27.52 -16.50 9.92
C ALA A 134 -28.74 -15.56 9.73
N ALA A 135 -29.80 -16.03 9.08
CA ALA A 135 -31.07 -15.31 8.88
C ALA A 135 -32.09 -15.57 10.01
N ALA A 136 -31.70 -16.17 11.14
CA ALA A 136 -32.62 -16.52 12.23
C ALA A 136 -33.39 -15.32 12.83
N ASN A 137 -32.86 -14.10 12.68
CA ASN A 137 -33.50 -12.87 13.15
C ASN A 137 -34.31 -12.14 12.06
N PHE A 138 -34.37 -12.66 10.83
CA PHE A 138 -35.12 -12.02 9.76
C PHE A 138 -36.62 -12.20 9.98
N THR A 139 -37.40 -11.17 9.64
CA THR A 139 -38.85 -11.12 9.94
C THR A 139 -39.73 -10.83 8.72
N THR A 140 -39.13 -10.54 7.56
CA THR A 140 -39.81 -10.07 6.36
C THR A 140 -39.71 -11.03 5.17
N ILE A 141 -38.97 -12.13 5.31
CA ILE A 141 -38.68 -13.08 4.23
C ILE A 141 -39.96 -13.74 3.73
N THR A 142 -40.34 -13.46 2.48
CA THR A 142 -41.59 -13.96 1.85
C THR A 142 -41.35 -14.66 0.53
N LYS A 143 -40.12 -14.70 0.03
CA LYS A 143 -39.80 -15.24 -1.30
C LYS A 143 -38.83 -16.40 -1.16
N ILE A 144 -39.08 -17.47 -1.93
CA ILE A 144 -38.12 -18.53 -2.22
C ILE A 144 -37.74 -18.36 -3.69
N ILE A 145 -36.44 -18.18 -3.96
CA ILE A 145 -35.92 -17.93 -5.30
C ILE A 145 -34.85 -18.98 -5.59
N VAL A 146 -34.98 -19.67 -6.72
CA VAL A 146 -34.02 -20.68 -7.18
C VAL A 146 -33.41 -20.20 -8.49
N PHE A 147 -32.09 -20.31 -8.61
CA PHE A 147 -31.37 -20.13 -9.86
C PHE A 147 -30.64 -21.43 -10.18
N PHE A 148 -30.89 -21.96 -11.36
CA PHE A 148 -30.07 -23.03 -11.93
C PHE A 148 -29.01 -22.40 -12.83
N ASP A 149 -27.82 -22.98 -12.86
CA ASP A 149 -26.67 -22.52 -13.66
C ASP A 149 -26.38 -21.00 -13.56
N PRO A 150 -26.34 -20.42 -12.34
CA PRO A 150 -26.12 -19.00 -12.16
C PRO A 150 -24.77 -18.56 -12.73
N GLY A 151 -24.76 -17.44 -13.47
CA GLY A 151 -23.57 -16.88 -14.10
C GLY A 151 -23.28 -17.40 -15.52
N VAL A 152 -24.02 -18.38 -16.02
CA VAL A 152 -23.80 -18.97 -17.35
C VAL A 152 -24.84 -18.48 -18.35
N GLU A 153 -24.43 -17.63 -19.30
CA GLU A 153 -25.37 -16.93 -20.21
C GLU A 153 -26.09 -17.85 -21.19
N ASN A 154 -25.35 -18.77 -21.83
CA ASN A 154 -25.84 -19.57 -22.95
C ASN A 154 -26.38 -20.96 -22.54
N SER A 155 -26.76 -21.14 -21.28
CA SER A 155 -27.27 -22.41 -20.76
C SER A 155 -28.81 -22.47 -20.84
N GLY A 156 -29.35 -23.45 -21.57
CA GLY A 156 -30.80 -23.61 -21.80
C GLY A 156 -31.39 -24.91 -21.27
N ASP A 157 -30.72 -25.55 -20.31
CA ASP A 157 -31.10 -26.87 -19.82
C ASP A 157 -32.39 -26.86 -18.98
N THR A 158 -32.99 -28.04 -18.86
CA THR A 158 -34.19 -28.26 -18.05
C THR A 158 -33.87 -29.04 -16.79
N TYR A 159 -34.15 -28.42 -15.65
CA TYR A 159 -33.92 -28.93 -14.32
C TYR A 159 -35.24 -29.38 -13.71
N LEU A 160 -35.18 -30.45 -12.91
CA LEU A 160 -36.29 -30.83 -12.05
C LEU A 160 -35.92 -30.57 -10.61
N PHE A 161 -36.90 -30.12 -9.84
CA PHE A 161 -36.73 -29.89 -8.42
C PHE A 161 -37.99 -30.27 -7.66
N ASP A 162 -37.80 -30.60 -6.40
CA ASP A 162 -38.85 -31.09 -5.53
C ASP A 162 -38.43 -30.99 -4.06
N ASN A 163 -39.36 -31.27 -3.14
CA ASN A 163 -39.12 -31.40 -1.70
C ASN A 163 -38.33 -30.22 -1.11
N ILE A 164 -38.81 -28.99 -1.34
CA ILE A 164 -38.30 -27.80 -0.65
C ILE A 164 -38.81 -27.83 0.80
N ILE A 165 -37.94 -28.27 1.70
CA ILE A 165 -38.26 -28.53 3.10
C ILE A 165 -37.32 -27.73 3.99
N ALA A 166 -37.89 -26.97 4.93
CA ALA A 166 -37.13 -26.39 6.03
C ALA A 166 -37.16 -27.32 7.25
N ASN A 167 -36.00 -27.52 7.85
CA ASN A 167 -35.76 -28.30 9.05
C ASN A 167 -35.20 -27.40 10.16
N PRO A 168 -35.28 -27.82 11.44
CA PRO A 168 -34.60 -27.12 12.51
C PRO A 168 -33.09 -27.06 12.26
N ALA A 169 -32.44 -26.01 12.77
CA ALA A 169 -30.99 -25.91 12.83
C ALA A 169 -30.33 -27.26 13.24
N GLY A 170 -29.55 -27.84 12.34
CA GLY A 170 -28.77 -29.06 12.60
C GLY A 170 -27.57 -28.81 13.52
N PRO A 171 -26.80 -29.86 13.88
CA PRO A 171 -25.61 -29.72 14.73
C PRO A 171 -24.52 -28.81 14.14
N CYS A 172 -24.56 -28.54 12.83
CA CYS A 172 -23.62 -27.68 12.13
C CYS A 172 -24.10 -26.24 11.94
N ALA A 173 -25.27 -25.87 12.49
CA ALA A 173 -25.82 -24.54 12.30
C ALA A 173 -24.88 -23.43 12.79
N GLY A 174 -24.61 -22.46 11.92
CA GLY A 174 -23.75 -21.31 12.21
C GLY A 174 -22.25 -21.60 12.06
N THR A 175 -21.87 -22.77 11.56
CA THR A 175 -20.48 -23.06 11.17
C THR A 175 -20.16 -22.23 9.94
N LEU A 176 -19.18 -21.32 10.06
CA LEU A 176 -18.68 -20.54 8.93
C LEU A 176 -17.83 -21.45 8.03
N PRO A 177 -18.09 -21.53 6.72
CA PRO A 177 -17.27 -22.31 5.80
C PRO A 177 -15.79 -21.88 5.87
N ASP A 178 -14.90 -22.84 6.09
CA ASP A 178 -13.45 -22.63 5.99
C ASP A 178 -13.01 -22.83 4.53
N PRO A 179 -12.51 -21.79 3.83
CA PRO A 179 -12.12 -21.90 2.43
C PRO A 179 -10.93 -22.83 2.17
N LEU A 180 -10.13 -23.15 3.20
CA LEU A 180 -9.00 -24.08 3.10
C LEU A 180 -9.42 -25.52 3.35
N LEU A 181 -10.58 -25.76 3.94
CA LEU A 181 -11.06 -27.10 4.24
C LEU A 181 -12.01 -27.58 3.15
N ILE A 182 -11.70 -28.74 2.58
CA ILE A 182 -12.48 -29.37 1.51
C ILE A 182 -13.57 -30.24 2.14
N ASP A 183 -13.20 -31.17 3.04
CA ASP A 183 -14.15 -31.99 3.80
C ASP A 183 -13.50 -32.53 5.08
N ASP A 184 -14.08 -32.23 6.23
CA ASP A 184 -13.79 -32.88 7.54
C ASP A 184 -14.82 -33.96 7.91
N TYR A 185 -15.79 -34.21 7.02
CA TYR A 185 -16.91 -35.11 7.24
C TYR A 185 -17.86 -34.76 8.41
N GLU A 186 -17.60 -33.68 9.14
CA GLU A 186 -18.47 -33.09 10.15
C GLU A 186 -19.29 -31.91 9.59
N CYS A 187 -18.83 -30.69 9.85
CA CYS A 187 -19.56 -29.46 9.60
C CYS A 187 -18.91 -28.60 8.52
N GLN A 188 -17.70 -28.94 8.10
CA GLN A 188 -16.97 -28.27 7.02
C GLN A 188 -16.91 -29.18 5.80
N ARG A 189 -18.06 -29.34 5.14
CA ARG A 189 -18.18 -30.09 3.89
C ARG A 189 -18.38 -29.14 2.70
N ASN A 190 -17.27 -28.68 2.16
CA ASN A 190 -17.22 -27.81 0.97
C ASN A 190 -17.06 -28.61 -0.33
N ALA A 191 -16.67 -29.88 -0.23
CA ALA A 191 -16.50 -30.79 -1.36
C ALA A 191 -17.81 -31.02 -2.14
N THR A 192 -17.68 -31.07 -3.46
CA THR A 192 -18.74 -31.56 -4.35
C THR A 192 -18.26 -32.84 -5.02
N TYR A 193 -18.70 -33.98 -4.49
CA TYR A 193 -18.26 -35.28 -5.01
C TYR A 193 -19.01 -35.65 -6.30
N GLY A 194 -18.23 -35.97 -7.33
CA GLY A 194 -18.69 -36.59 -8.57
C GLY A 194 -18.50 -38.12 -8.52
N SER A 195 -17.62 -38.64 -9.37
CA SER A 195 -17.30 -40.09 -9.38
C SER A 195 -16.80 -40.57 -8.02
N GLY A 196 -17.27 -41.73 -7.58
CA GLY A 196 -16.96 -42.31 -6.27
C GLY A 196 -17.82 -41.80 -5.11
N TRP A 197 -18.74 -40.86 -5.35
CA TRP A 197 -19.71 -40.39 -4.35
C TRP A 197 -20.63 -41.49 -3.81
N ASP A 198 -21.12 -42.37 -4.69
CA ASP A 198 -22.10 -43.43 -4.38
C ASP A 198 -21.54 -44.55 -3.49
N ILE A 199 -20.22 -44.59 -3.35
CA ILE A 199 -19.45 -45.53 -2.53
C ILE A 199 -18.66 -44.82 -1.41
N LEU A 200 -18.89 -43.52 -1.22
CA LEU A 200 -18.38 -42.72 -0.10
C LEU A 200 -19.48 -42.54 0.95
N THR A 201 -19.25 -43.04 2.17
CA THR A 201 -20.22 -42.92 3.27
C THR A 201 -19.57 -42.29 4.50
N PRO A 202 -20.09 -41.18 5.03
CA PRO A 202 -19.67 -40.68 6.35
C PRO A 202 -20.04 -41.67 7.46
N VAL A 203 -19.07 -42.11 8.25
CA VAL A 203 -19.24 -43.07 9.35
C VAL A 203 -18.54 -42.60 10.62
N PRO A 204 -18.87 -43.13 11.81
CA PRO A 204 -18.08 -42.86 13.01
C PRO A 204 -16.61 -43.27 12.81
N ASN A 205 -15.68 -42.42 13.25
CA ASN A 205 -14.25 -42.69 13.10
C ASN A 205 -13.89 -44.06 13.73
N PRO A 206 -13.38 -45.03 12.95
CA PRO A 206 -13.10 -46.37 13.45
C PRO A 206 -11.88 -46.42 14.38
N ASP A 207 -11.02 -45.40 14.34
CA ASP A 207 -9.81 -45.27 15.15
C ASP A 207 -9.56 -43.79 15.51
N PRO A 208 -10.30 -43.21 16.47
CA PRO A 208 -10.18 -41.80 16.87
C PRO A 208 -8.97 -41.60 17.79
N THR A 209 -7.78 -41.95 17.31
CA THR A 209 -6.51 -41.83 18.04
C THR A 209 -5.40 -41.27 17.16
N GLY A 210 -4.29 -40.84 17.77
CA GLY A 210 -3.15 -40.32 17.03
C GLY A 210 -3.43 -38.96 16.40
N ILE A 211 -3.13 -38.81 15.11
CA ILE A 211 -3.27 -37.55 14.36
C ILE A 211 -4.71 -37.24 13.94
N ASN A 212 -5.61 -38.22 14.01
CA ASN A 212 -7.02 -38.04 13.70
C ASN A 212 -7.89 -38.45 14.90
N THR A 213 -8.45 -37.45 15.58
CA THR A 213 -9.37 -37.65 16.72
C THR A 213 -10.80 -37.21 16.38
N SER A 214 -11.12 -37.02 15.10
CA SER A 214 -12.44 -36.61 14.64
C SER A 214 -13.52 -37.64 15.04
N PRO A 215 -14.76 -37.19 15.25
CA PRO A 215 -15.87 -38.09 15.52
C PRO A 215 -16.35 -38.86 14.28
N THR A 216 -16.22 -38.30 13.07
CA THR A 216 -16.70 -38.89 11.82
C THR A 216 -15.64 -38.81 10.71
N VAL A 217 -15.70 -39.75 9.76
CA VAL A 217 -14.75 -39.84 8.64
C VAL A 217 -15.47 -40.33 7.39
N GLY A 218 -14.89 -40.09 6.22
CA GLY A 218 -15.34 -40.69 4.98
C GLY A 218 -14.87 -42.13 4.86
N GLN A 219 -15.80 -43.09 4.78
CA GLN A 219 -15.51 -44.47 4.39
C GLN A 219 -15.64 -44.61 2.88
N TYR A 220 -14.56 -44.99 2.21
CA TYR A 220 -14.54 -45.30 0.77
C TYR A 220 -14.39 -46.82 0.57
N GLU A 221 -15.37 -47.44 -0.09
CA GLU A 221 -15.30 -48.85 -0.50
C GLU A 221 -14.70 -48.92 -1.91
N ASP A 222 -13.45 -49.40 -2.02
CA ASP A 222 -12.74 -49.49 -3.28
C ASP A 222 -13.39 -50.55 -4.20
N PRO A 223 -13.98 -50.16 -5.34
CA PRO A 223 -14.70 -51.07 -6.19
C PRO A 223 -13.72 -51.92 -7.03
N THR A 224 -14.20 -52.97 -7.69
CA THR A 224 -13.36 -53.92 -8.42
C THR A 224 -12.80 -53.39 -9.76
N ASP A 225 -12.08 -52.27 -9.73
CA ASP A 225 -11.36 -51.64 -10.85
C ASP A 225 -10.03 -51.07 -10.32
N GLU A 226 -8.97 -51.14 -11.12
CA GLU A 226 -7.61 -50.71 -10.76
C GLU A 226 -7.46 -49.18 -10.65
N TRP A 227 -8.41 -48.41 -11.20
CA TRP A 227 -8.35 -46.95 -11.32
C TRP A 227 -9.63 -46.26 -10.87
N SER A 228 -10.21 -46.71 -9.76
CA SER A 228 -11.34 -46.04 -9.15
C SER A 228 -10.90 -44.87 -8.29
N ALA A 229 -11.51 -43.71 -8.52
CA ALA A 229 -11.21 -42.50 -7.79
C ALA A 229 -12.41 -42.01 -6.99
N LEU A 230 -12.11 -41.31 -5.90
CA LEU A 230 -12.98 -40.32 -5.32
C LEU A 230 -12.68 -38.97 -5.98
N VAL A 231 -13.65 -38.42 -6.72
CA VAL A 231 -13.49 -37.19 -7.50
C VAL A 231 -14.28 -36.05 -6.88
N ILE A 232 -13.60 -34.93 -6.65
CA ILE A 232 -14.17 -33.68 -6.16
C ILE A 232 -14.16 -32.68 -7.32
N ASP A 233 -15.32 -32.08 -7.62
CA ASP A 233 -15.53 -31.18 -8.76
C ASP A 233 -15.82 -29.74 -8.30
N TYR A 234 -14.96 -28.81 -8.72
CA TYR A 234 -15.08 -27.39 -8.37
C TYR A 234 -15.85 -26.59 -9.42
N HIS A 235 -16.16 -27.18 -10.58
CA HIS A 235 -16.76 -26.56 -11.78
C HIS A 235 -15.91 -25.42 -12.42
N ASN A 236 -15.41 -24.52 -11.58
CA ASN A 236 -14.46 -23.46 -11.89
C ASN A 236 -13.01 -23.96 -11.75
N PRO A 237 -12.04 -23.31 -12.42
CA PRO A 237 -10.62 -23.56 -12.19
C PRO A 237 -10.24 -23.39 -10.70
N LEU A 238 -9.43 -24.31 -10.20
CA LEU A 238 -8.80 -24.26 -8.90
C LEU A 238 -7.76 -23.13 -8.87
N ASP A 239 -7.80 -22.29 -7.84
CA ASP A 239 -6.72 -21.33 -7.59
C ASP A 239 -5.63 -22.00 -6.76
N LEU A 240 -4.50 -22.28 -7.40
CA LEU A 240 -3.32 -22.91 -6.80
C LEU A 240 -2.15 -21.92 -6.71
N SER A 241 -2.40 -20.61 -6.78
CA SER A 241 -1.35 -19.59 -6.71
C SER A 241 -0.68 -19.52 -5.34
N VAL A 242 -1.45 -19.78 -4.27
CA VAL A 242 -1.00 -19.72 -2.88
C VAL A 242 -1.13 -21.09 -2.19
N ASN A 243 -2.33 -21.68 -2.17
CA ASN A 243 -2.61 -22.94 -1.48
C ASN A 243 -2.50 -24.13 -2.44
N ASN A 244 -1.26 -24.46 -2.78
CA ASN A 244 -0.92 -25.43 -3.83
C ASN A 244 -0.64 -26.85 -3.34
N HIS A 245 -0.85 -27.12 -2.05
CA HIS A 245 -0.82 -28.48 -1.51
C HIS A 245 -2.23 -28.96 -1.21
N ILE A 246 -2.49 -30.24 -1.53
CA ILE A 246 -3.70 -30.92 -1.10
C ILE A 246 -3.31 -31.93 -0.04
N LYS A 247 -3.85 -31.76 1.17
CA LYS A 247 -3.64 -32.64 2.31
C LYS A 247 -4.87 -33.50 2.55
N ALA A 248 -4.66 -34.73 3.02
CA ALA A 248 -5.71 -35.56 3.57
C ALA A 248 -5.12 -36.56 4.57
N LYS A 249 -5.85 -36.84 5.65
CA LYS A 249 -5.56 -37.95 6.54
C LYS A 249 -6.20 -39.19 5.97
N ILE A 250 -5.41 -40.23 5.73
CA ILE A 250 -5.88 -41.48 5.14
C ILE A 250 -5.49 -42.64 6.04
N TRP A 251 -6.48 -43.46 6.37
CA TRP A 251 -6.31 -44.75 7.03
C TRP A 251 -6.44 -45.85 5.97
N ALA A 252 -5.37 -46.61 5.77
CA ALA A 252 -5.32 -47.66 4.76
C ALA A 252 -5.11 -49.05 5.40
N PRO A 253 -5.89 -50.08 5.02
CA PRO A 253 -5.80 -51.42 5.61
C PRO A 253 -4.56 -52.20 5.14
N LYS A 254 -3.93 -51.79 4.04
CA LYS A 254 -2.81 -52.48 3.38
C LYS A 254 -1.85 -51.51 2.71
N THR A 255 -0.65 -52.00 2.37
CA THR A 255 0.34 -51.24 1.61
C THR A 255 -0.06 -51.12 0.14
N GLY A 256 0.32 -50.03 -0.50
CA GLY A 256 -0.02 -49.71 -1.89
C GLY A 256 0.41 -48.29 -2.23
N GLN A 257 -0.24 -47.67 -3.21
CA GLN A 257 -0.05 -46.25 -3.50
C GLN A 257 -1.37 -45.49 -3.38
N VAL A 258 -1.32 -44.31 -2.79
CA VAL A 258 -2.36 -43.30 -2.98
C VAL A 258 -1.92 -42.35 -4.08
N LEU A 259 -2.82 -42.05 -5.02
CA LEU A 259 -2.58 -41.07 -6.07
C LEU A 259 -3.51 -39.88 -5.86
N PHE A 260 -2.91 -38.69 -5.77
CA PHE A 260 -3.63 -37.43 -5.91
C PHE A 260 -3.43 -36.94 -7.34
N LYS A 261 -4.52 -36.59 -8.00
CA LYS A 261 -4.52 -36.15 -9.39
C LYS A 261 -5.33 -34.88 -9.57
N LEU A 262 -4.75 -33.90 -10.25
CA LEU A 262 -5.48 -32.74 -10.77
C LEU A 262 -5.85 -32.96 -12.23
N GLU A 263 -7.10 -32.68 -12.57
CA GLU A 263 -7.58 -32.79 -13.95
C GLU A 263 -8.77 -31.86 -14.27
N GLY A 264 -9.18 -31.84 -15.53
CA GLY A 264 -10.17 -30.89 -16.04
C GLY A 264 -9.51 -29.58 -16.51
N GLY A 265 -10.26 -28.74 -17.23
CA GLY A 265 -9.69 -27.56 -17.89
C GLY A 265 -8.99 -27.89 -19.21
N ILE A 266 -8.13 -26.97 -19.68
CA ILE A 266 -7.26 -27.15 -20.86
C ILE A 266 -5.87 -27.70 -20.49
N SER A 267 -5.49 -27.60 -19.22
CA SER A 267 -4.20 -28.06 -18.71
C SER A 267 -4.10 -29.59 -18.73
N PRO A 268 -2.93 -30.17 -19.09
CA PRO A 268 -2.70 -31.61 -18.98
C PRO A 268 -2.81 -32.07 -17.53
N PRO A 269 -3.40 -33.26 -17.23
CA PRO A 269 -3.50 -33.76 -15.86
C PRO A 269 -2.15 -33.84 -15.15
N ALA A 270 -2.15 -33.56 -13.84
CA ALA A 270 -0.98 -33.67 -12.96
C ALA A 270 -1.21 -34.76 -11.91
N GLU A 271 -0.21 -35.60 -11.66
CA GLU A 271 -0.33 -36.82 -10.85
C GLU A 271 0.81 -36.90 -9.83
N ILE A 272 0.47 -37.08 -8.55
CA ILE A 272 1.41 -37.28 -7.44
C ILE A 272 1.11 -38.60 -6.73
N PHE A 273 2.00 -39.58 -6.92
CA PHE A 273 1.93 -40.88 -6.24
C PHE A 273 2.64 -40.81 -4.88
N MET A 274 2.02 -41.38 -3.86
CA MET A 274 2.60 -41.52 -2.53
C MET A 274 2.46 -42.95 -2.02
N ASP A 275 3.52 -43.49 -1.44
CA ASP A 275 3.56 -44.86 -0.95
C ASP A 275 2.86 -44.99 0.41
N VAL A 276 1.95 -45.95 0.51
CA VAL A 276 1.34 -46.37 1.77
C VAL A 276 2.23 -47.41 2.42
N VAL A 277 3.09 -46.97 3.35
CA VAL A 277 4.03 -47.86 4.08
C VAL A 277 3.52 -48.26 5.47
N GLN A 278 2.67 -47.43 6.08
CA GLN A 278 2.05 -47.71 7.37
C GLN A 278 0.58 -48.09 7.15
N THR A 279 0.16 -49.22 7.70
CA THR A 279 -1.19 -49.76 7.53
C THR A 279 -1.93 -49.78 8.85
N ASN A 280 -3.25 -49.72 8.81
CA ASN A 280 -4.14 -49.74 9.97
C ASN A 280 -3.85 -48.62 10.99
N THR A 281 -3.44 -47.46 10.49
CA THR A 281 -3.21 -46.23 11.26
C THR A 281 -3.43 -45.03 10.36
N TRP A 282 -3.75 -43.88 10.96
CA TRP A 282 -3.89 -42.62 10.23
C TRP A 282 -2.53 -42.07 9.82
N VAL A 283 -2.40 -41.74 8.54
CA VAL A 283 -1.25 -41.05 7.97
C VAL A 283 -1.75 -39.81 7.24
N GLU A 284 -1.12 -38.67 7.47
CA GLU A 284 -1.38 -37.46 6.68
C GLU A 284 -0.54 -37.51 5.41
N TYR A 285 -1.20 -37.37 4.27
CA TYR A 285 -0.57 -37.25 2.96
C TYR A 285 -0.69 -35.81 2.49
N SER A 286 0.36 -35.29 1.87
CA SER A 286 0.39 -33.94 1.29
C SER A 286 0.93 -34.01 -0.13
N ALA A 287 0.06 -33.78 -1.11
CA ALA A 287 0.42 -33.72 -2.52
C ALA A 287 0.78 -32.29 -2.92
N ASP A 288 2.02 -32.09 -3.38
CA ASP A 288 2.53 -30.80 -3.86
C ASP A 288 2.15 -30.58 -5.33
N PHE A 289 1.31 -29.59 -5.58
CA PHE A 289 0.93 -29.11 -6.91
C PHE A 289 1.43 -27.69 -7.19
N SER A 290 2.49 -27.23 -6.54
CA SER A 290 3.09 -25.90 -6.74
C SER A 290 3.46 -25.61 -8.20
N THR A 291 3.89 -26.63 -8.94
CA THR A 291 4.15 -26.53 -10.39
C THR A 291 2.91 -26.26 -11.24
N GLN A 292 1.71 -26.37 -10.66
CA GLN A 292 0.41 -26.20 -11.29
C GLN A 292 -0.25 -24.87 -10.91
N ALA A 293 0.48 -23.92 -10.30
CA ALA A 293 -0.05 -22.63 -9.84
C ALA A 293 -0.79 -21.82 -10.92
N ASN A 294 -0.39 -21.97 -12.18
CA ASN A 294 -0.99 -21.28 -13.33
C ASN A 294 -1.87 -22.21 -14.20
N ALA A 295 -2.14 -23.43 -13.74
CA ALA A 295 -2.96 -24.39 -14.48
C ALA A 295 -4.45 -24.20 -14.16
N ASP A 296 -5.32 -24.56 -15.10
CA ASP A 296 -6.77 -24.36 -15.03
C ASP A 296 -7.55 -25.63 -14.63
N HIS A 297 -6.94 -26.48 -13.80
CA HIS A 297 -7.55 -27.72 -13.31
C HIS A 297 -8.87 -27.45 -12.59
N LYS A 298 -9.85 -28.33 -12.75
CA LYS A 298 -11.21 -28.15 -12.18
C LYS A 298 -11.60 -29.22 -11.17
N ARG A 299 -10.82 -30.30 -11.09
CA ARG A 299 -11.15 -31.50 -10.33
C ARG A 299 -9.94 -32.04 -9.60
N ILE A 300 -10.20 -32.58 -8.40
CA ILE A 300 -9.26 -33.36 -7.60
C ILE A 300 -9.74 -34.80 -7.63
N ALA A 301 -8.90 -35.74 -8.04
CA ALA A 301 -9.17 -37.17 -8.02
C ALA A 301 -8.19 -37.86 -7.07
N ILE A 302 -8.72 -38.60 -6.10
CA ILE A 302 -7.96 -39.36 -5.12
C ILE A 302 -8.20 -40.84 -5.38
N PHE A 303 -7.15 -41.59 -5.71
CA PHE A 303 -7.23 -43.03 -5.94
C PHE A 303 -6.62 -43.73 -4.74
N PHE A 304 -7.42 -44.57 -4.09
CA PHE A 304 -6.94 -45.45 -3.04
C PHE A 304 -6.39 -46.72 -3.69
N ASN A 305 -5.15 -47.10 -3.39
CA ASN A 305 -4.51 -48.30 -3.96
C ASN A 305 -4.39 -48.26 -5.50
N ALA A 306 -3.95 -47.11 -6.02
CA ALA A 306 -3.86 -46.81 -7.44
C ALA A 306 -3.09 -47.87 -8.25
N GLY A 307 -3.69 -48.31 -9.36
CA GLY A 307 -3.09 -49.26 -10.29
C GLY A 307 -3.10 -50.71 -9.81
N VAL A 308 -3.84 -51.03 -8.74
CA VAL A 308 -3.95 -52.37 -8.17
C VAL A 308 -5.42 -52.75 -8.05
N LEU A 309 -5.79 -53.91 -8.58
CA LEU A 309 -7.18 -54.39 -8.52
C LEU A 309 -7.60 -54.63 -7.06
N ALA A 310 -8.72 -54.03 -6.66
CA ALA A 310 -9.27 -54.18 -5.32
C ALA A 310 -9.79 -55.62 -5.06
N GLU A 311 -9.62 -56.07 -3.81
CA GLU A 311 -10.22 -57.27 -3.26
C GLU A 311 -11.55 -56.91 -2.56
N PRO A 312 -12.51 -57.84 -2.43
CA PRO A 312 -13.78 -57.54 -1.75
C PRO A 312 -13.59 -57.05 -0.31
N ASN A 313 -14.21 -55.91 0.03
CA ASN A 313 -14.11 -55.19 1.31
C ASN A 313 -12.77 -54.46 1.56
N ASP A 314 -12.08 -54.02 0.50
CA ASP A 314 -11.02 -53.02 0.64
C ASP A 314 -11.63 -51.66 1.00
N ILE A 315 -11.61 -51.37 2.31
CA ILE A 315 -12.19 -50.15 2.86
C ILE A 315 -11.06 -49.22 3.30
N TYR A 316 -11.07 -48.01 2.75
CA TYR A 316 -10.19 -46.92 3.15
C TYR A 316 -11.01 -45.89 3.92
N TYR A 317 -10.37 -45.18 4.84
CA TYR A 317 -10.98 -44.03 5.49
C TYR A 317 -10.16 -42.79 5.15
N ILE A 318 -10.86 -41.70 4.87
CA ILE A 318 -10.28 -40.39 4.55
C ILE A 318 -10.94 -39.33 5.42
N ASP A 319 -10.15 -38.35 5.83
CA ASP A 319 -10.59 -37.24 6.67
C ASP A 319 -9.69 -36.01 6.52
N ASP A 320 -10.14 -34.86 7.04
CA ASP A 320 -9.42 -33.59 7.04
C ASP A 320 -8.81 -33.23 5.67
N ILE A 321 -9.62 -33.36 4.60
CA ILE A 321 -9.17 -33.01 3.25
C ILE A 321 -9.08 -31.49 3.19
N SER A 322 -7.90 -30.95 2.89
CA SER A 322 -7.66 -29.51 2.94
C SER A 322 -6.69 -29.04 1.85
N PHE A 323 -6.82 -27.77 1.48
CA PHE A 323 -5.75 -27.02 0.86
C PHE A 323 -4.79 -26.53 1.95
N ALA A 324 -3.51 -26.56 1.62
CA ALA A 324 -2.48 -25.93 2.41
C ALA A 324 -1.55 -25.15 1.48
N GLN A 325 -0.93 -24.10 2.02
CA GLN A 325 0.27 -23.59 1.43
C GLN A 325 1.35 -24.67 1.58
N GLY A 326 2.06 -24.98 0.49
CA GLY A 326 3.27 -25.78 0.60
C GLY A 326 4.31 -25.07 1.45
N THR A 327 5.05 -25.81 2.27
CA THR A 327 6.45 -25.44 2.49
C THR A 327 7.10 -25.49 1.11
N PRO A 328 7.53 -24.35 0.53
CA PRO A 328 7.80 -24.31 -0.89
C PRO A 328 8.94 -25.26 -1.24
N ALA A 329 8.68 -26.16 -2.19
CA ALA A 329 9.63 -27.16 -2.70
C ALA A 329 10.90 -26.58 -3.38
N ASN A 330 11.14 -25.28 -3.26
CA ASN A 330 12.30 -24.56 -3.79
C ASN A 330 12.88 -23.53 -2.80
N ALA A 331 12.73 -23.75 -1.49
CA ALA A 331 13.51 -22.97 -0.53
C ALA A 331 15.00 -23.12 -0.89
N LEU A 332 15.73 -22.01 -0.92
CA LEU A 332 17.18 -22.04 -1.05
C LEU A 332 17.77 -22.82 0.13
N GLU A 333 17.13 -22.75 1.29
CA GLU A 333 17.45 -23.55 2.48
C GLU A 333 16.20 -23.79 3.34
N ASP A 334 15.94 -25.06 3.68
CA ASP A 334 14.83 -25.51 4.56
C ASP A 334 15.30 -26.51 5.63
N PHE A 335 16.58 -26.93 5.61
CA PHE A 335 17.19 -27.88 6.54
C PHE A 335 16.54 -29.26 6.70
N GLU A 336 15.45 -29.56 6.00
CA GLU A 336 14.64 -30.77 6.25
C GLU A 336 15.29 -32.06 5.75
N ASN A 337 16.20 -31.93 4.78
CA ASN A 337 17.03 -33.02 4.30
C ASN A 337 18.52 -32.79 4.62
N GLY A 338 18.78 -32.04 5.70
CA GLY A 338 20.09 -31.45 5.97
C GLY A 338 20.23 -30.08 5.29
N ALA A 339 21.39 -29.43 5.44
CA ALA A 339 21.62 -28.13 4.82
C ALA A 339 21.73 -28.25 3.30
N ASN A 340 20.85 -27.57 2.57
CA ASN A 340 20.88 -27.45 1.11
C ASN A 340 22.03 -26.56 0.64
N LEU A 341 22.41 -25.59 1.47
CA LEU A 341 23.48 -24.62 1.20
C LEU A 341 24.72 -24.88 2.08
N PRO A 342 25.94 -24.70 1.56
CA PRO A 342 27.18 -24.92 2.31
C PRO A 342 27.51 -23.74 3.24
N TRP A 343 26.74 -23.59 4.33
CA TRP A 343 26.92 -22.54 5.33
C TRP A 343 28.26 -22.63 6.08
N GLN A 344 28.95 -21.50 6.19
CA GLN A 344 30.22 -21.37 6.90
C GLN A 344 30.46 -19.91 7.37
N PRO A 345 31.31 -19.68 8.37
CA PRO A 345 31.77 -18.32 8.67
C PRO A 345 32.56 -17.74 7.50
N LEU A 346 32.47 -16.42 7.30
CA LEU A 346 33.18 -15.72 6.24
C LEU A 346 34.69 -16.03 6.27
N ASN A 347 35.23 -16.41 5.11
CA ASN A 347 36.62 -16.84 4.91
C ASN A 347 37.09 -18.01 5.81
N GLY A 348 36.15 -18.75 6.43
CA GLY A 348 36.46 -19.81 7.39
C GLY A 348 37.01 -19.29 8.74
N ASP A 349 36.92 -17.98 9.02
CA ASP A 349 37.42 -17.40 10.26
C ASP A 349 36.37 -17.51 11.36
N MET A 350 36.50 -18.56 12.17
CA MET A 350 35.57 -18.84 13.26
C MET A 350 35.68 -17.86 14.44
N LEU A 351 36.82 -17.18 14.60
CA LEU A 351 37.02 -16.27 15.73
C LEU A 351 36.21 -14.99 15.51
N ASN A 352 36.37 -14.39 14.33
CA ASN A 352 35.70 -13.13 14.01
C ASN A 352 34.27 -13.33 13.52
N HIS A 353 34.03 -14.35 12.69
CA HIS A 353 32.73 -14.55 12.03
C HIS A 353 31.90 -15.71 12.58
N GLY A 354 32.31 -16.33 13.69
CA GLY A 354 31.49 -17.29 14.42
C GLY A 354 31.48 -18.69 13.81
N THR A 355 30.45 -19.48 14.12
CA THR A 355 30.37 -20.89 13.71
C THR A 355 28.95 -21.23 13.29
N PHE A 356 28.79 -21.87 12.14
CA PHE A 356 27.56 -22.58 11.81
C PHE A 356 27.57 -23.90 12.57
N ASP A 357 26.66 -24.04 13.53
CA ASP A 357 26.58 -25.18 14.45
C ASP A 357 25.95 -26.42 13.79
N GLY A 358 25.39 -26.26 12.58
CA GLY A 358 24.74 -27.30 11.80
C GLY A 358 23.21 -27.27 11.90
N VAL A 359 22.60 -28.31 11.32
CA VAL A 359 21.16 -28.57 11.42
C VAL A 359 20.84 -29.15 12.78
N ILE A 360 19.85 -28.56 13.44
CA ILE A 360 19.34 -28.99 14.75
C ILE A 360 17.83 -29.21 14.66
N ALA A 361 17.27 -30.01 15.58
CA ALA A 361 15.82 -30.10 15.71
C ALA A 361 15.25 -28.72 16.09
N ASN A 362 14.16 -28.32 15.45
CA ASN A 362 13.47 -27.08 15.78
C ASN A 362 12.98 -27.15 17.24
N PRO A 363 13.48 -26.29 18.14
CA PRO A 363 13.12 -26.36 19.55
C PRO A 363 11.73 -25.81 19.86
N ASP A 364 11.10 -25.11 18.91
CA ASP A 364 9.87 -24.34 19.13
C ASP A 364 8.99 -24.28 17.85
N PRO A 365 8.44 -25.42 17.38
CA PRO A 365 7.52 -25.42 16.24
C PRO A 365 6.28 -24.56 16.52
N SER A 366 5.92 -23.72 15.55
CA SER A 366 4.86 -22.72 15.65
C SER A 366 4.12 -22.58 14.32
N ALA A 367 3.07 -21.76 14.25
CA ALA A 367 2.39 -21.49 12.98
C ALA A 367 3.26 -20.73 11.97
N ILE A 368 4.30 -20.02 12.42
CA ILE A 368 5.24 -19.31 11.53
C ILE A 368 6.28 -20.29 10.98
N ASN A 369 6.81 -21.17 11.83
CA ASN A 369 7.78 -22.19 11.46
C ASN A 369 7.38 -23.51 12.12
N ASP A 370 6.78 -24.42 11.34
CA ASP A 370 6.40 -25.77 11.77
C ASP A 370 7.41 -26.84 11.34
N SER A 371 8.50 -26.42 10.67
CA SER A 371 9.63 -27.23 10.24
C SER A 371 10.19 -28.09 11.39
N PRO A 372 10.42 -29.39 11.21
CA PRO A 372 11.04 -30.21 12.26
C PRO A 372 12.52 -29.89 12.49
N ASN A 373 13.22 -29.26 11.54
CA ASN A 373 14.63 -28.92 11.64
C ASN A 373 14.88 -27.42 11.40
N ALA A 374 16.04 -26.92 11.82
CA ALA A 374 16.47 -25.55 11.57
C ALA A 374 18.01 -25.43 11.60
N GLY A 375 18.54 -24.39 10.99
CA GLY A 375 19.96 -24.03 11.06
C GLY A 375 20.27 -23.26 12.33
N ARG A 376 21.41 -23.56 12.97
CA ARG A 376 21.90 -22.79 14.12
C ARG A 376 23.25 -22.15 13.81
N TYR A 377 23.39 -20.88 14.18
CA TYR A 377 24.62 -20.12 14.06
C TYR A 377 24.98 -19.45 15.38
N THR A 378 26.26 -19.51 15.75
CA THR A 378 26.81 -18.83 16.93
C THR A 378 27.77 -17.73 16.49
N LYS A 379 27.48 -16.49 16.89
CA LYS A 379 28.19 -15.26 16.48
C LYS A 379 29.62 -15.19 17.01
N GLY A 380 30.55 -14.66 16.21
CA GLY A 380 31.96 -14.43 16.57
C GLY A 380 32.21 -13.06 17.22
N ASP A 381 33.50 -12.71 17.37
CA ASP A 381 33.95 -11.49 18.06
C ASP A 381 33.69 -10.19 17.27
N ALA A 382 33.54 -10.27 15.94
CA ALA A 382 33.37 -9.07 15.12
C ALA A 382 31.95 -8.48 15.25
N ALA A 383 31.87 -7.14 15.30
CA ALA A 383 30.60 -6.42 15.27
C ALA A 383 29.78 -6.73 14.00
N PHE A 384 30.46 -7.00 12.89
CA PHE A 384 29.88 -7.42 11.61
C PHE A 384 30.21 -8.90 11.30
N SER A 385 30.10 -9.78 12.31
CA SER A 385 30.24 -11.24 12.14
C SER A 385 29.28 -11.74 11.05
N THR A 386 29.76 -12.55 10.11
CA THR A 386 29.04 -12.87 8.86
C THR A 386 28.97 -14.38 8.67
N LEU A 387 27.74 -14.91 8.61
CA LEU A 387 27.48 -16.25 8.11
C LEU A 387 27.33 -16.18 6.60
N THR A 388 27.99 -17.07 5.85
CA THR A 388 27.99 -17.02 4.38
C THR A 388 27.72 -18.39 3.77
N SER A 389 27.13 -18.40 2.58
CA SER A 389 27.03 -19.57 1.73
C SER A 389 27.21 -19.22 0.25
N PHE A 390 27.70 -20.18 -0.53
CA PHE A 390 27.78 -20.12 -1.99
C PHE A 390 26.45 -20.58 -2.61
N LEU A 391 26.03 -19.93 -3.68
CA LEU A 391 24.83 -20.25 -4.44
C LEU A 391 25.24 -21.03 -5.71
N PRO A 392 25.16 -22.37 -5.72
CA PRO A 392 25.72 -23.18 -6.80
C PRO A 392 25.12 -22.90 -8.18
N ASN A 393 23.87 -22.46 -8.20
CA ASN A 393 23.10 -22.15 -9.41
C ASN A 393 22.97 -20.64 -9.67
N GLY A 394 23.63 -19.80 -8.86
CA GLY A 394 23.40 -18.36 -8.82
C GLY A 394 22.02 -17.99 -8.27
N LEU A 395 21.65 -16.71 -8.39
CA LEU A 395 20.34 -16.18 -8.02
C LEU A 395 19.84 -15.22 -9.11
N ASP A 396 18.61 -15.44 -9.59
CA ASP A 396 17.95 -14.60 -10.59
C ASP A 396 16.80 -13.83 -9.95
N LEU A 397 16.95 -12.52 -9.84
CA LEU A 397 15.97 -11.63 -9.21
C LEU A 397 14.92 -11.07 -10.19
N SER A 398 14.99 -11.37 -11.48
CA SER A 398 14.19 -10.69 -12.52
C SER A 398 12.68 -10.88 -12.39
N SER A 399 12.22 -11.96 -11.75
CA SER A 399 10.80 -12.26 -11.53
C SER A 399 10.43 -12.54 -10.08
N LYS A 400 11.43 -12.79 -9.23
CA LYS A 400 11.27 -13.09 -7.80
C LYS A 400 12.33 -12.34 -6.99
N PRO A 401 12.25 -11.01 -6.91
CA PRO A 401 13.33 -10.21 -6.34
C PRO A 401 13.41 -10.26 -4.82
N GLN A 402 12.41 -10.83 -4.13
CA GLN A 402 12.36 -10.85 -2.68
C GLN A 402 12.89 -12.18 -2.13
N LEU A 403 13.66 -12.13 -1.04
CA LEU A 403 14.01 -13.29 -0.24
C LEU A 403 13.38 -13.21 1.14
N ASN A 404 12.74 -14.29 1.57
CA ASN A 404 12.15 -14.41 2.90
C ASN A 404 12.99 -15.33 3.76
N LEU A 405 13.15 -15.02 5.03
CA LEU A 405 13.91 -15.83 5.98
C LEU A 405 13.17 -15.89 7.31
N GLN A 406 13.01 -17.09 7.83
CA GLN A 406 12.49 -17.26 9.18
C GLN A 406 13.65 -17.23 10.17
N VAL A 407 13.52 -16.41 11.21
CA VAL A 407 14.56 -16.21 12.21
C VAL A 407 13.96 -16.29 13.60
N ARG A 408 14.67 -17.02 14.48
CA ARG A 408 14.47 -16.98 15.93
C ARG A 408 15.74 -16.47 16.59
N ALA A 409 15.69 -15.20 16.99
CA ALA A 409 16.80 -14.49 17.61
C ALA A 409 16.74 -14.54 19.14
N PRO A 410 17.87 -14.45 19.86
CA PRO A 410 17.89 -14.36 21.31
C PRO A 410 17.39 -13.00 21.82
N GLY A 411 17.07 -12.93 23.11
CA GLY A 411 16.62 -11.68 23.74
C GLY A 411 17.64 -10.54 23.61
N GLY A 412 17.18 -9.37 23.15
CA GLY A 412 18.01 -8.18 22.97
C GLY A 412 18.52 -7.96 21.54
N SER A 413 18.27 -8.89 20.63
CA SER A 413 18.49 -8.70 19.19
C SER A 413 17.51 -7.68 18.60
N GLN A 414 17.96 -6.97 17.58
CA GLN A 414 17.25 -5.84 16.97
C GLN A 414 17.02 -6.03 15.48
N ASN A 415 17.98 -6.55 14.72
CA ASN A 415 17.86 -6.62 13.27
C ASN A 415 18.72 -7.72 12.63
N VAL A 416 18.41 -8.02 11.38
CA VAL A 416 19.14 -8.95 10.52
C VAL A 416 19.37 -8.28 9.17
N THR A 417 20.59 -8.38 8.65
CA THR A 417 20.92 -7.98 7.28
C THR A 417 21.11 -9.21 6.43
N LEU A 418 20.40 -9.26 5.31
CA LEU A 418 20.65 -10.19 4.23
C LEU A 418 21.44 -9.47 3.15
N GLN A 419 22.54 -10.08 2.70
CA GLN A 419 23.42 -9.49 1.70
C GLN A 419 23.71 -10.48 0.57
N LEU A 420 23.41 -10.07 -0.66
CA LEU A 420 23.71 -10.80 -1.89
C LEU A 420 25.04 -10.27 -2.48
N VAL A 421 25.92 -11.17 -2.90
CA VAL A 421 27.25 -10.80 -3.42
C VAL A 421 27.30 -11.08 -4.92
N SER A 422 27.43 -10.02 -5.71
CA SER A 422 27.69 -10.07 -7.16
C SER A 422 29.18 -10.01 -7.43
N ALA A 423 29.65 -10.86 -8.36
CA ALA A 423 31.05 -10.88 -8.77
C ALA A 423 31.47 -9.59 -9.49
N THR A 424 30.55 -8.92 -10.18
CA THR A 424 30.82 -7.70 -10.96
C THR A 424 30.40 -6.40 -10.28
N GLN A 425 29.42 -6.43 -9.38
CA GLN A 425 28.82 -5.23 -8.77
C GLN A 425 28.92 -5.15 -7.25
N GLY A 426 29.61 -6.12 -6.61
CA GLY A 426 29.82 -6.15 -5.17
C GLY A 426 28.56 -6.52 -4.39
N ASN A 427 28.51 -6.08 -3.14
CA ASN A 427 27.45 -6.44 -2.20
C ASN A 427 26.19 -5.60 -2.41
N LYS A 428 25.02 -6.23 -2.37
CA LYS A 428 23.70 -5.60 -2.24
C LYS A 428 23.07 -6.10 -0.95
N GLU A 429 22.53 -5.21 -0.13
CA GLU A 429 22.08 -5.56 1.21
C GLU A 429 20.76 -4.91 1.57
N VAL A 430 19.98 -5.64 2.35
CA VAL A 430 18.70 -5.21 2.91
C VAL A 430 18.71 -5.58 4.39
N THR A 431 18.33 -4.64 5.25
CA THR A 431 18.28 -4.85 6.70
C THR A 431 16.83 -4.81 7.16
N ARG A 432 16.44 -5.79 8.00
CA ARG A 432 15.12 -5.88 8.61
C ARG A 432 15.20 -5.89 10.12
N ASP A 433 14.34 -5.09 10.73
CA ASP A 433 14.14 -5.14 12.17
C ASP A 433 13.46 -6.44 12.57
N LEU A 434 13.83 -6.96 13.73
CA LEU A 434 13.22 -8.14 14.33
C LEU A 434 11.95 -7.70 15.07
N PRO A 435 10.75 -8.08 14.61
CA PRO A 435 9.50 -7.68 15.26
C PRO A 435 9.32 -8.34 16.63
N ALA A 436 9.97 -9.50 16.83
CA ALA A 436 10.01 -10.22 18.09
C ALA A 436 11.32 -10.99 18.27
N VAL A 437 11.58 -11.41 19.50
CA VAL A 437 12.75 -12.20 19.90
C VAL A 437 12.30 -13.38 20.76
N MET A 438 13.12 -14.43 20.81
CA MET A 438 12.85 -15.70 21.51
C MET A 438 11.68 -16.52 20.94
N GLU A 439 11.12 -16.11 19.81
CA GLU A 439 10.12 -16.81 18.99
C GLU A 439 10.48 -16.70 17.52
N TRP A 440 9.85 -17.52 16.66
CA TRP A 440 10.05 -17.47 15.21
C TRP A 440 9.37 -16.25 14.59
N THR A 441 10.06 -15.59 13.67
CA THR A 441 9.58 -14.44 12.91
C THR A 441 9.92 -14.61 11.45
N GLN A 442 9.05 -14.16 10.55
CA GLN A 442 9.32 -14.06 9.11
C GLN A 442 9.93 -12.68 8.84
N LEU A 443 11.07 -12.63 8.15
CA LEU A 443 11.70 -11.41 7.66
C LEU A 443 11.70 -11.40 6.12
N GLU A 444 11.39 -10.26 5.52
CA GLU A 444 11.10 -10.14 4.08
C GLU A 444 12.07 -9.15 3.41
N PHE A 445 13.06 -9.63 2.67
CA PHE A 445 14.14 -8.82 2.11
C PHE A 445 13.92 -8.56 0.61
N ASN A 446 13.49 -7.36 0.22
CA ASN A 446 13.24 -7.02 -1.18
C ASN A 446 14.50 -6.49 -1.90
N PHE A 447 14.94 -7.17 -2.96
CA PHE A 447 16.08 -6.78 -3.79
C PHE A 447 15.67 -6.32 -5.21
N GLU A 448 14.44 -5.83 -5.38
CA GLU A 448 13.88 -5.45 -6.69
C GLU A 448 14.70 -4.38 -7.43
N GLU A 449 15.28 -3.43 -6.70
CA GLU A 449 16.23 -2.44 -7.23
C GLU A 449 17.42 -3.10 -7.97
N PHE A 450 17.77 -4.33 -7.60
CA PHE A 450 18.90 -5.07 -8.12
C PHE A 450 18.50 -6.18 -9.12
N SER A 451 17.24 -6.19 -9.56
CA SER A 451 16.69 -7.19 -10.49
C SER A 451 17.41 -7.30 -11.84
N SER A 452 18.17 -6.27 -12.22
CA SER A 452 19.00 -6.24 -13.44
C SER A 452 20.36 -6.95 -13.31
N ILE A 453 20.78 -7.31 -12.09
CA ILE A 453 22.06 -7.98 -11.81
C ILE A 453 21.87 -9.50 -11.94
N THR A 454 22.70 -10.13 -12.77
CA THR A 454 22.52 -11.55 -13.16
C THR A 454 23.60 -12.50 -12.63
N ASP A 455 24.51 -12.03 -11.77
CA ASP A 455 25.74 -12.74 -11.38
C ASP A 455 25.94 -12.84 -9.86
N PHE A 456 24.84 -12.89 -9.09
CA PHE A 456 24.91 -13.17 -7.66
C PHE A 456 25.40 -14.61 -7.42
N GLU A 457 26.49 -14.75 -6.66
CA GLU A 457 27.14 -16.04 -6.41
C GLU A 457 27.12 -16.46 -4.93
N ARG A 458 26.81 -15.55 -4.01
CA ARG A 458 26.80 -15.83 -2.57
C ARG A 458 25.71 -15.06 -1.86
N ILE A 459 25.32 -15.61 -0.72
CA ILE A 459 24.45 -14.99 0.27
C ILE A 459 25.17 -14.91 1.62
N ASN A 460 25.00 -13.77 2.29
CA ASN A 460 25.54 -13.49 3.61
C ASN A 460 24.38 -13.12 4.53
N ILE A 461 24.40 -13.64 5.76
CA ILE A 461 23.48 -13.29 6.84
C ILE A 461 24.30 -12.66 7.96
N LEU A 462 23.92 -11.44 8.36
CA LEU A 462 24.49 -10.75 9.51
C LEU A 462 23.38 -10.55 10.52
N PHE A 463 23.50 -11.20 11.69
CA PHE A 463 22.60 -10.98 12.80
C PHE A 463 23.13 -9.86 13.69
N ASP A 464 22.30 -8.86 14.02
CA ASP A 464 22.67 -7.66 14.78
C ASP A 464 23.98 -7.00 14.27
N PRO A 465 24.09 -6.63 12.98
CA PRO A 465 25.24 -5.91 12.44
C PRO A 465 25.59 -4.68 13.29
N GLY A 466 26.89 -4.44 13.49
CA GLY A 466 27.39 -3.34 14.33
C GLY A 466 27.43 -3.66 15.84
N VAL A 467 26.86 -4.78 16.30
CA VAL A 467 26.86 -5.19 17.70
C VAL A 467 27.81 -6.37 17.94
N ALA A 468 28.88 -6.16 18.70
CA ALA A 468 29.78 -7.23 19.12
C ALA A 468 29.15 -8.05 20.27
N ALA A 469 28.69 -9.27 19.96
CA ALA A 469 28.01 -10.15 20.89
C ALA A 469 28.50 -11.62 20.73
N PRO A 470 29.78 -11.90 21.00
CA PRO A 470 30.36 -13.22 20.77
C PRO A 470 29.69 -14.31 21.60
N GLY A 471 29.49 -15.48 20.98
CA GLY A 471 28.85 -16.64 21.61
C GLY A 471 27.32 -16.60 21.61
N THR A 472 26.70 -15.55 21.08
CA THR A 472 25.25 -15.44 20.94
C THR A 472 24.76 -16.34 19.82
N SER A 473 23.74 -17.16 20.07
CA SER A 473 23.22 -18.11 19.08
C SER A 473 21.89 -17.66 18.49
N TYR A 474 21.79 -17.78 17.17
CA TYR A 474 20.61 -17.51 16.35
C TYR A 474 20.16 -18.80 15.67
N MET A 475 18.86 -18.91 15.43
CA MET A 475 18.30 -19.96 14.58
C MET A 475 17.65 -19.31 13.37
N PHE A 476 17.77 -19.98 12.23
CA PHE A 476 17.19 -19.52 10.98
C PHE A 476 16.78 -20.73 10.15
N ASP A 477 15.78 -20.53 9.31
CA ASP A 477 15.18 -21.59 8.52
C ASP A 477 14.36 -20.98 7.36
N ASN A 478 13.89 -21.82 6.43
CA ASN A 478 13.00 -21.47 5.33
C ASN A 478 13.45 -20.19 4.59
N LEU A 479 14.69 -20.19 4.09
CA LEU A 479 15.20 -19.15 3.21
C LEU A 479 14.61 -19.36 1.81
N GLU A 480 13.73 -18.48 1.41
CA GLU A 480 12.90 -18.64 0.21
C GLU A 480 13.03 -17.45 -0.73
N GLN A 481 12.82 -17.68 -2.03
CA GLN A 481 12.77 -16.63 -3.04
C GLN A 481 11.34 -16.49 -3.59
N GLY A 482 10.77 -15.28 -3.54
CA GLY A 482 9.39 -14.99 -3.87
C GLY A 482 9.20 -13.72 -4.70
N ALA A 483 7.96 -13.52 -5.17
CA ALA A 483 7.54 -12.23 -5.71
C ALA A 483 7.55 -11.17 -4.59
N THR A 484 7.67 -9.90 -4.96
CA THR A 484 7.59 -8.80 -4.00
C THR A 484 6.25 -8.81 -3.27
N THR A 485 6.28 -8.95 -1.96
CA THR A 485 5.14 -8.72 -1.05
C THR A 485 5.35 -7.48 -0.18
N VAL A 486 6.58 -6.96 -0.16
CA VAL A 486 6.95 -5.72 0.51
C VAL A 486 6.38 -4.53 -0.26
N ASP A 487 5.82 -3.56 0.46
CA ASP A 487 5.42 -2.28 -0.12
C ASP A 487 6.64 -1.60 -0.76
N PRO A 488 6.64 -1.32 -2.08
CA PRO A 488 7.77 -0.65 -2.76
C PRO A 488 8.07 0.74 -2.18
N CYS A 489 7.13 1.33 -1.44
CA CYS A 489 7.27 2.63 -0.79
C CYS A 489 7.65 2.53 0.69
N GLU A 490 7.94 1.32 1.21
CA GLU A 490 8.39 1.14 2.59
C GLU A 490 9.68 1.96 2.85
N GLY A 491 9.64 2.80 3.90
CA GLY A 491 10.79 3.62 4.29
C GLY A 491 10.97 4.91 3.48
N VAL A 492 10.12 5.18 2.50
CA VAL A 492 10.11 6.47 1.80
C VAL A 492 9.65 7.56 2.78
N LEU A 493 10.55 8.52 3.05
CA LEU A 493 10.24 9.66 3.90
C LEU A 493 9.38 10.68 3.11
N PRO A 494 8.27 11.18 3.69
CA PRO A 494 7.49 12.25 3.10
C PRO A 494 8.34 13.49 2.82
N VAL A 495 8.27 13.99 1.59
CA VAL A 495 8.82 15.28 1.17
C VAL A 495 7.72 16.34 1.36
N PRO A 496 7.86 17.28 2.32
CA PRO A 496 6.77 18.19 2.70
C PRO A 496 6.17 19.04 1.57
N THR A 497 6.92 19.28 0.49
CA THR A 497 6.45 20.05 -0.66
C THR A 497 5.69 19.22 -1.69
N ILE A 498 5.87 17.90 -1.72
CA ILE A 498 5.17 17.02 -2.66
C ILE A 498 3.85 16.63 -2.01
N LEU A 499 2.74 16.84 -2.71
CA LEU A 499 1.41 16.45 -2.28
C LEU A 499 1.11 15.03 -2.73
N ASP A 500 1.25 14.77 -4.02
CA ASP A 500 1.13 13.44 -4.62
C ASP A 500 1.98 13.36 -5.89
N ASP A 501 2.87 12.36 -5.99
CA ASP A 501 3.53 11.96 -7.23
C ASP A 501 2.88 10.71 -7.85
N TYR A 502 1.85 10.15 -7.22
CA TYR A 502 1.20 8.91 -7.64
C TYR A 502 2.13 7.69 -7.71
N GLU A 503 3.27 7.78 -7.02
CA GLU A 503 4.13 6.67 -6.66
C GLU A 503 4.25 6.57 -5.13
N CYS A 504 5.38 7.00 -4.57
CA CYS A 504 5.70 6.81 -3.16
C CYS A 504 5.58 8.08 -2.31
N GLN A 505 5.33 9.24 -2.92
CA GLN A 505 5.03 10.46 -2.20
C GLN A 505 3.53 10.76 -2.27
N ARG A 506 2.76 10.22 -1.33
CA ARG A 506 1.34 10.58 -1.14
C ARG A 506 1.13 11.21 0.22
N ASN A 507 1.40 12.50 0.32
CA ASN A 507 1.57 13.20 1.58
C ASN A 507 0.30 13.95 2.03
N VAL A 508 -0.77 13.92 1.24
CA VAL A 508 -2.07 14.53 1.58
C VAL A 508 -3.25 13.60 1.37
N ALA A 509 -4.33 13.90 2.09
CA ALA A 509 -5.62 13.27 1.83
C ALA A 509 -6.35 13.96 0.67
N TYR A 510 -7.24 13.22 0.03
CA TYR A 510 -8.14 13.76 -0.98
C TYR A 510 -9.51 14.10 -0.39
N GLY A 511 -10.06 15.22 -0.84
CA GLY A 511 -11.38 15.72 -0.48
C GLY A 511 -12.40 15.45 -1.58
N ALA A 512 -12.91 16.52 -2.19
CA ALA A 512 -13.82 16.41 -3.34
C ALA A 512 -13.18 15.58 -4.47
N GLY A 513 -13.97 14.71 -5.11
CA GLY A 513 -13.53 13.92 -6.26
C GLY A 513 -12.65 12.70 -5.95
N ALA A 514 -12.36 12.43 -4.66
CA ALA A 514 -11.49 11.32 -4.24
C ALA A 514 -11.99 9.94 -4.69
N ASP A 515 -13.31 9.73 -4.70
CA ASP A 515 -13.97 8.50 -5.14
C ASP A 515 -13.88 8.25 -6.65
N ARG A 516 -13.35 9.24 -7.40
CA ARG A 516 -13.20 9.23 -8.85
C ARG A 516 -11.75 9.33 -9.30
N LEU A 517 -10.81 9.22 -8.36
CA LEU A 517 -9.39 9.23 -8.60
C LEU A 517 -8.85 7.82 -8.40
N SER A 518 -8.20 7.26 -9.43
CA SER A 518 -7.43 6.02 -9.33
C SER A 518 -5.98 6.24 -9.73
N VAL A 519 -5.08 5.37 -9.27
CA VAL A 519 -3.70 5.33 -9.80
C VAL A 519 -3.70 4.36 -10.97
N GLU A 520 -3.28 4.83 -12.13
CA GLU A 520 -3.21 4.04 -13.36
C GLU A 520 -1.80 4.11 -13.95
N ASN A 521 -1.49 3.24 -14.90
CA ASN A 521 -0.26 3.38 -15.69
C ASN A 521 -0.26 4.74 -16.40
N ASN A 522 0.89 5.40 -16.44
CA ASN A 522 1.05 6.66 -17.16
C ASN A 522 0.68 6.45 -18.65
N PRO A 523 -0.34 7.17 -19.17
CA PRO A 523 -0.83 6.96 -20.53
C PRO A 523 0.15 7.43 -21.61
N ASP A 524 1.15 8.23 -21.24
CA ASP A 524 2.09 8.87 -22.16
C ASP A 524 3.47 9.06 -21.50
N VAL A 525 4.17 7.94 -21.27
CA VAL A 525 5.55 7.94 -20.75
C VAL A 525 6.46 8.64 -21.75
N SER A 526 6.96 9.81 -21.35
CA SER A 526 7.70 10.74 -22.21
C SER A 526 8.80 11.45 -21.43
N PRO A 527 9.78 12.13 -22.07
CA PRO A 527 10.76 12.93 -21.33
C PRO A 527 10.14 14.03 -20.46
N GLU A 528 8.94 14.51 -20.82
CA GLU A 528 8.17 15.51 -20.09
C GLU A 528 7.50 14.96 -18.83
N ASN A 529 7.13 13.67 -18.85
CA ASN A 529 6.71 12.90 -17.69
C ASN A 529 7.19 11.43 -17.79
N PRO A 530 8.33 11.09 -17.17
CA PRO A 530 8.90 9.75 -17.22
C PRO A 530 8.31 8.79 -16.17
N SER A 531 7.37 9.25 -15.33
CA SER A 531 6.71 8.47 -14.28
C SER A 531 6.05 7.20 -14.81
N ALA A 532 6.06 6.15 -13.99
CA ALA A 532 5.49 4.85 -14.38
C ALA A 532 3.97 4.84 -14.23
N SER A 533 3.47 5.54 -13.21
CA SER A 533 2.05 5.71 -12.91
C SER A 533 1.67 7.18 -12.88
N ALA A 534 0.36 7.44 -12.92
CA ALA A 534 -0.22 8.75 -12.76
C ALA A 534 -1.61 8.63 -12.13
N GLY A 535 -2.11 9.71 -11.53
CA GLY A 535 -3.50 9.79 -11.09
C GLY A 535 -4.44 9.96 -12.27
N GLN A 536 -5.42 9.08 -12.44
CA GLN A 536 -6.52 9.26 -13.39
C GLN A 536 -7.73 9.79 -12.65
N TYR A 537 -8.14 11.03 -12.95
CA TYR A 537 -9.37 11.63 -12.46
C TYR A 537 -10.48 11.50 -13.52
N GLN A 538 -11.59 10.84 -13.15
CA GLN A 538 -12.77 10.73 -13.98
C GLN A 538 -13.77 11.86 -13.66
N ASP A 539 -13.78 12.88 -14.50
CA ASP A 539 -14.61 14.08 -14.32
C ASP A 539 -16.08 13.80 -14.70
N PRO A 540 -17.06 14.00 -13.80
CA PRO A 540 -18.48 13.74 -14.06
C PRO A 540 -19.09 14.63 -15.14
N LEU A 541 -20.30 14.21 -15.55
CA LEU A 541 -21.21 14.99 -16.40
C LEU A 541 -21.85 16.19 -15.68
N ASP A 542 -21.04 17.12 -15.19
CA ASP A 542 -21.48 18.40 -14.65
C ASP A 542 -20.52 19.55 -14.99
N GLU A 543 -20.77 20.74 -14.46
CA GLU A 543 -19.99 21.96 -14.79
C GLU A 543 -18.92 22.32 -13.74
N TRP A 544 -18.94 21.73 -12.55
CA TRP A 544 -18.21 22.25 -11.38
C TRP A 544 -17.66 21.17 -10.45
N SER A 545 -17.53 19.94 -10.92
CA SER A 545 -16.79 18.92 -10.20
C SER A 545 -15.30 19.22 -10.17
N ALA A 546 -14.67 18.71 -9.13
CA ALA A 546 -13.31 19.05 -8.81
C ALA A 546 -12.60 17.95 -8.03
N LEU A 547 -11.28 18.01 -8.08
CA LEU A 547 -10.40 17.24 -7.24
C LEU A 547 -9.80 18.14 -6.15
N GLY A 548 -10.00 17.76 -4.89
CA GLY A 548 -9.52 18.51 -3.72
C GLY A 548 -8.34 17.83 -3.02
N PHE A 549 -7.31 18.61 -2.70
CA PHE A 549 -6.18 18.19 -1.88
C PHE A 549 -6.25 18.85 -0.50
N GLU A 550 -6.19 18.02 0.55
CA GLU A 550 -6.45 18.41 1.94
C GLU A 550 -5.14 18.45 2.74
N SER A 551 -4.77 19.61 3.29
CA SER A 551 -3.56 19.73 4.12
C SER A 551 -3.66 19.08 5.51
N GLY A 552 -4.89 18.80 5.97
CA GLY A 552 -5.15 18.44 7.38
C GLY A 552 -4.99 19.60 8.38
N GLY A 553 -4.69 20.81 7.90
CA GLY A 553 -4.43 22.02 8.70
C GLY A 553 -4.55 23.29 7.85
N SER A 554 -3.58 24.19 7.95
CA SER A 554 -3.43 25.34 7.05
C SER A 554 -2.13 25.23 6.27
N TRP A 555 -2.14 25.61 4.99
CA TRP A 555 -0.94 25.66 4.16
C TRP A 555 0.00 26.78 4.61
N ASP A 556 1.29 26.45 4.81
CA ASP A 556 2.33 27.46 5.01
C ASP A 556 2.88 27.93 3.65
N LEU A 557 2.28 28.98 3.11
CA LEU A 557 2.66 29.57 1.83
C LEU A 557 3.71 30.70 1.98
N THR A 558 4.49 30.72 3.06
CA THR A 558 5.53 31.75 3.26
C THR A 558 6.68 31.64 2.26
N VAL A 559 7.06 30.41 1.89
CA VAL A 559 8.17 30.12 0.96
C VAL A 559 7.70 29.32 -0.25
N PHE A 560 7.00 28.21 -0.03
CA PHE A 560 6.49 27.34 -1.09
C PHE A 560 5.06 27.74 -1.44
N ASN A 561 4.93 28.74 -2.32
CA ASN A 561 3.67 29.41 -2.65
C ASN A 561 3.26 29.30 -4.12
N GLN A 562 3.98 28.49 -4.89
CA GLN A 562 3.65 28.19 -6.28
C GLN A 562 3.03 26.79 -6.33
N PHE A 563 1.71 26.68 -6.47
CA PHE A 563 1.10 25.35 -6.64
C PHE A 563 1.41 24.85 -8.06
N SER A 564 1.98 23.66 -8.17
CA SER A 564 2.34 23.03 -9.44
C SER A 564 1.69 21.66 -9.57
N ILE A 565 1.18 21.36 -10.76
CA ILE A 565 0.62 20.06 -11.13
C ILE A 565 0.91 19.78 -12.61
N LYS A 566 1.33 18.57 -12.94
CA LYS A 566 1.35 18.10 -14.33
C LYS A 566 -0.03 17.57 -14.68
N ILE A 567 -0.55 18.00 -15.82
CA ILE A 567 -1.85 17.53 -16.32
C ILE A 567 -1.69 17.09 -17.77
N TRP A 568 -2.12 15.86 -18.06
CA TRP A 568 -2.40 15.36 -19.39
C TRP A 568 -3.91 15.32 -19.58
N SER A 569 -4.38 15.93 -20.66
CA SER A 569 -5.80 16.05 -20.96
C SER A 569 -6.06 15.67 -22.41
N PRO A 570 -7.11 14.87 -22.71
CA PRO A 570 -7.50 14.59 -24.09
C PRO A 570 -8.13 15.80 -24.79
N LEU A 571 -8.46 16.86 -24.05
CA LEU A 571 -9.20 18.02 -24.53
C LEU A 571 -8.52 19.34 -24.19
N ALA A 572 -8.77 20.36 -25.01
CA ALA A 572 -8.46 21.74 -24.66
C ALA A 572 -9.64 22.33 -23.87
N VAL A 573 -9.42 22.61 -22.59
CA VAL A 573 -10.48 22.92 -21.62
C VAL A 573 -10.04 23.97 -20.61
N PRO A 574 -10.97 24.76 -20.04
CA PRO A 574 -10.63 25.66 -18.94
C PRO A 574 -10.27 24.87 -17.68
N LEU A 575 -9.33 25.41 -16.91
CA LEU A 575 -8.94 24.93 -15.59
C LEU A 575 -9.16 26.04 -14.55
N LEU A 576 -9.64 25.67 -13.38
CA LEU A 576 -9.73 26.58 -12.23
C LEU A 576 -8.99 25.96 -11.04
N PHE A 577 -8.01 26.70 -10.53
CA PHE A 577 -7.34 26.42 -9.26
C PHE A 577 -7.96 27.29 -8.18
N LYS A 578 -8.40 26.66 -7.09
CA LYS A 578 -9.08 27.33 -5.99
C LYS A 578 -8.44 27.01 -4.65
N LEU A 579 -7.84 28.01 -4.02
CA LEU A 579 -7.30 27.94 -2.67
C LEU A 579 -8.40 28.34 -1.69
N GLU A 580 -8.77 27.44 -0.77
CA GLU A 580 -9.89 27.64 0.15
C GLU A 580 -9.74 26.86 1.47
N GLY A 581 -10.76 26.89 2.32
CA GLY A 581 -10.72 26.36 3.69
C GLY A 581 -10.20 27.41 4.70
N GLY A 582 -10.34 27.13 5.99
CA GLY A 582 -10.03 28.10 7.04
C GLY A 582 -11.05 29.23 7.17
N THR A 583 -10.60 30.40 7.66
CA THR A 583 -11.41 31.62 7.80
C THR A 583 -11.16 32.66 6.71
N SER A 584 -10.06 32.51 5.96
CA SER A 584 -9.68 33.39 4.87
C SER A 584 -10.60 33.22 3.65
N PRO A 585 -10.88 34.30 2.89
CA PRO A 585 -11.68 34.20 1.67
C PRO A 585 -11.04 33.27 0.63
N ALA A 586 -11.85 32.53 -0.12
CA ALA A 586 -11.34 31.69 -1.20
C ALA A 586 -10.70 32.53 -2.32
N VAL A 587 -9.68 31.98 -2.94
CA VAL A 587 -8.92 32.57 -4.05
C VAL A 587 -9.05 31.67 -5.27
N GLU A 588 -9.34 32.25 -6.42
CA GLU A 588 -9.60 31.54 -7.68
C GLU A 588 -8.65 32.04 -8.78
N ILE A 589 -7.91 31.13 -9.39
CA ILE A 589 -6.99 31.40 -10.51
C ILE A 589 -7.38 30.54 -11.69
N TRP A 590 -7.72 31.19 -12.81
CA TRP A 590 -8.11 30.54 -14.05
C TRP A 590 -6.93 30.38 -15.00
N THR A 591 -6.88 29.22 -15.66
CA THR A 591 -6.00 28.95 -16.82
C THR A 591 -6.72 28.01 -17.79
N GLU A 592 -6.02 27.48 -18.78
CA GLU A 592 -6.60 26.58 -19.78
C GLU A 592 -5.57 25.55 -20.27
N VAL A 593 -6.05 24.35 -20.56
CA VAL A 593 -5.31 23.37 -21.36
C VAL A 593 -5.35 23.84 -22.81
N THR A 594 -4.18 24.19 -23.36
CA THR A 594 -4.05 24.61 -24.77
C THR A 594 -3.50 23.53 -25.69
N GLN A 595 -2.88 22.49 -25.12
CA GLN A 595 -2.22 21.41 -25.84
C GLN A 595 -2.78 20.06 -25.35
N PRO A 596 -3.85 19.54 -25.97
CA PRO A 596 -4.38 18.23 -25.62
C PRO A 596 -3.39 17.12 -26.00
N GLU A 597 -3.58 15.95 -25.38
CA GLU A 597 -2.81 14.72 -25.57
C GLU A 597 -1.31 14.88 -25.29
N LYS A 598 -0.96 15.77 -24.35
CA LYS A 598 0.41 15.99 -23.88
C LYS A 598 0.45 16.35 -22.41
N TRP A 599 1.51 15.92 -21.74
CA TRP A 599 1.84 16.38 -20.39
C TRP A 599 2.27 17.85 -20.40
N VAL A 600 1.66 18.65 -19.52
CA VAL A 600 2.00 20.07 -19.34
C VAL A 600 2.06 20.39 -17.85
N ASP A 601 3.12 21.08 -17.42
CA ASP A 601 3.20 21.67 -16.07
C ASP A 601 2.33 22.92 -15.98
N TYR A 602 1.38 22.92 -15.05
CA TYR A 602 0.59 24.09 -14.68
C TYR A 602 1.09 24.59 -13.33
N THR A 603 1.50 25.85 -13.28
CA THR A 603 1.93 26.51 -12.05
C THR A 603 1.11 27.77 -11.81
N VAL A 604 0.54 27.91 -10.61
CA VAL A 604 -0.22 29.09 -10.18
C VAL A 604 0.39 29.70 -8.93
N ASP A 605 0.41 31.03 -8.89
CA ASP A 605 1.06 31.83 -7.85
C ASP A 605 0.05 32.23 -6.76
N PHE A 606 0.28 31.76 -5.54
CA PHE A 606 -0.50 32.13 -4.35
C PHE A 606 0.30 33.00 -3.35
N SER A 607 1.41 33.60 -3.77
CA SER A 607 2.29 34.40 -2.90
C SER A 607 1.60 35.57 -2.20
N ASP A 608 0.60 36.19 -2.82
CA ASP A 608 -0.19 37.29 -2.23
C ASP A 608 -1.03 36.87 -1.01
N HIS A 609 -1.20 35.56 -0.84
CA HIS A 609 -1.97 34.92 0.23
C HIS A 609 -1.07 34.23 1.27
N ALA A 610 0.24 34.50 1.25
CA ALA A 610 1.14 34.05 2.31
C ALA A 610 0.68 34.54 3.70
N GLY A 611 0.55 33.60 4.64
CA GLY A 611 0.09 33.87 6.01
C GLY A 611 -1.43 33.86 6.20
N GLU A 612 -2.21 33.58 5.16
CA GLU A 612 -3.63 33.25 5.26
C GLU A 612 -3.81 31.77 5.71
N ASP A 613 -4.98 31.43 6.23
CA ASP A 613 -5.25 30.14 6.90
C ASP A 613 -5.97 29.11 6.01
N HIS A 614 -5.75 29.16 4.70
CA HIS A 614 -6.35 28.21 3.75
C HIS A 614 -5.90 26.79 4.01
N ALA A 615 -6.84 25.84 3.90
CA ALA A 615 -6.63 24.44 4.26
C ALA A 615 -6.58 23.49 3.05
N ARG A 616 -7.03 23.96 1.88
CA ARG A 616 -7.34 23.12 0.72
C ARG A 616 -6.98 23.81 -0.59
N ILE A 617 -6.45 23.04 -1.53
CA ILE A 617 -6.34 23.44 -2.94
C ILE A 617 -7.24 22.52 -3.76
N VAL A 618 -8.09 23.12 -4.59
CA VAL A 618 -9.11 22.41 -5.37
C VAL A 618 -8.91 22.72 -6.84
N VAL A 619 -8.87 21.69 -7.67
CA VAL A 619 -8.66 21.78 -9.12
C VAL A 619 -9.93 21.35 -9.82
N PHE A 620 -10.52 22.26 -10.60
CA PHE A 620 -11.66 22.00 -11.45
C PHE A 620 -11.18 21.79 -12.88
N PHE A 621 -11.42 20.59 -13.40
CA PHE A 621 -11.16 20.27 -14.80
C PHE A 621 -12.40 20.67 -15.61
N ASN A 622 -12.20 21.14 -16.84
CA ASN A 622 -13.28 21.64 -17.71
C ASN A 622 -14.24 22.65 -17.04
N ALA A 623 -13.68 23.50 -16.17
CA ALA A 623 -14.45 24.31 -15.25
C ALA A 623 -15.49 25.21 -15.94
N GLY A 624 -16.74 25.10 -15.51
CA GLY A 624 -17.88 25.85 -16.03
C GLY A 624 -18.37 25.38 -17.39
N GLN A 625 -17.99 24.19 -17.86
CA GLN A 625 -18.49 23.58 -19.09
C GLN A 625 -19.16 22.24 -18.79
N LEU A 626 -20.29 21.97 -19.43
CA LEU A 626 -20.96 20.66 -19.34
C LEU A 626 -20.42 19.72 -20.43
N PRO A 627 -19.69 18.64 -20.10
CA PRO A 627 -19.16 17.73 -21.09
C PRO A 627 -20.26 16.80 -21.66
N ALA A 628 -20.01 16.23 -22.85
CA ALA A 628 -20.97 15.34 -23.53
C ALA A 628 -20.92 13.89 -23.01
N GLN A 629 -19.80 13.51 -22.42
CA GLN A 629 -19.50 12.25 -21.73
C GLN A 629 -18.54 12.58 -20.58
N GLU A 630 -18.28 11.63 -19.69
CA GLU A 630 -17.24 11.85 -18.69
C GLU A 630 -15.87 11.94 -19.35
N ASP A 631 -15.08 12.90 -18.90
CA ASP A 631 -13.73 13.15 -19.41
C ASP A 631 -12.71 12.56 -18.43
N LEU A 632 -11.63 12.01 -18.98
CA LEU A 632 -10.53 11.44 -18.19
C LEU A 632 -9.33 12.39 -18.24
N TYR A 633 -8.91 12.88 -17.09
CA TYR A 633 -7.70 13.67 -16.93
C TYR A 633 -6.66 12.86 -16.18
N TYR A 634 -5.41 12.96 -16.61
CA TYR A 634 -4.30 12.34 -15.90
C TYR A 634 -3.46 13.43 -15.25
N ILE A 635 -3.06 13.19 -14.01
CA ILE A 635 -2.37 14.16 -13.17
C ILE A 635 -1.18 13.53 -12.50
N ASP A 636 -0.14 14.33 -12.31
CA ASP A 636 1.13 13.89 -11.76
C ASP A 636 1.91 15.06 -11.13
N ASP A 637 2.98 14.76 -10.39
CA ASP A 637 3.92 15.72 -9.82
C ASP A 637 3.25 16.90 -9.09
N VAL A 638 2.24 16.61 -8.26
CA VAL A 638 1.48 17.62 -7.51
C VAL A 638 2.32 18.12 -6.35
N GLN A 639 2.66 19.41 -6.33
CA GLN A 639 3.59 19.94 -5.34
C GLN A 639 3.48 21.46 -5.13
N TRP A 640 3.90 21.92 -3.96
CA TRP A 640 4.21 23.31 -3.68
C TRP A 640 5.66 23.63 -4.06
N LYS A 641 5.84 24.45 -5.08
CA LYS A 641 7.13 25.01 -5.48
C LYS A 641 7.34 26.38 -4.82
N ARG A 642 8.60 26.81 -4.80
CA ARG A 642 9.00 28.15 -4.39
C ARG A 642 9.31 29.01 -5.61
N ILE A 643 9.29 30.32 -5.43
CA ILE A 643 9.85 31.25 -6.41
C ILE A 643 11.38 31.13 -6.47
N ASN A 644 11.96 31.70 -7.53
CA ASN A 644 13.41 31.77 -7.75
C ASN A 644 14.14 32.39 -6.54
N TYR A 645 15.34 31.87 -6.25
CA TYR A 645 16.17 32.39 -5.19
C TYR A 645 16.68 33.79 -5.55
N SER A 646 16.40 34.75 -4.68
CA SER A 646 16.83 36.15 -4.80
C SER A 646 17.37 36.74 -3.48
N GLY A 647 17.40 35.92 -2.42
CA GLY A 647 17.79 36.30 -1.05
C GLY A 647 18.52 35.15 -0.36
N CYS A 648 17.95 34.59 0.72
CA CYS A 648 18.50 33.39 1.37
C CYS A 648 18.43 32.17 0.44
N VAL A 649 19.56 31.49 0.27
CA VAL A 649 19.73 30.28 -0.56
C VAL A 649 19.89 29.03 0.31
N ASN A 650 20.71 29.11 1.36
CA ASN A 650 20.96 28.00 2.28
C ASN A 650 21.32 28.51 3.67
N ASP A 651 20.67 28.02 4.72
CA ASP A 651 20.98 28.32 6.12
C ASP A 651 21.24 27.08 6.99
N ASN A 652 21.05 25.88 6.45
CA ASN A 652 21.21 24.61 7.17
C ASN A 652 20.34 24.43 8.43
N GLU A 653 19.34 25.30 8.67
CA GLU A 653 18.53 25.31 9.89
C GLU A 653 17.16 24.66 9.69
N THR A 654 16.43 25.10 8.65
CA THR A 654 15.03 24.68 8.44
C THR A 654 14.83 24.12 7.05
N PHE A 655 13.83 23.24 6.90
CA PHE A 655 13.45 22.67 5.61
C PHE A 655 13.20 23.74 4.52
N ASN A 656 12.63 24.89 4.89
CA ASN A 656 12.29 25.96 3.94
C ASN A 656 13.51 26.70 3.37
N SER A 657 14.65 26.61 4.06
CA SER A 657 15.84 27.42 3.81
C SER A 657 17.12 26.58 3.73
N THR A 658 17.03 25.25 3.77
CA THR A 658 18.16 24.32 3.71
C THR A 658 18.19 23.55 2.40
N ILE A 659 19.37 23.48 1.80
CA ILE A 659 19.70 22.59 0.68
C ILE A 659 20.30 21.31 1.27
N ALA A 660 19.46 20.30 1.50
CA ALA A 660 19.85 19.05 2.16
C ALA A 660 20.48 18.00 1.21
N ASN A 661 20.47 18.23 -0.10
CA ASN A 661 20.81 17.25 -1.13
C ASN A 661 22.19 17.46 -1.78
N PHE A 662 23.15 18.08 -1.09
CA PHE A 662 24.52 18.19 -1.58
C PHE A 662 25.19 16.81 -1.71
N GLN A 663 25.76 16.54 -2.88
CA GLN A 663 26.48 15.31 -3.21
C GLN A 663 27.96 15.60 -3.48
N TYR A 664 28.86 14.83 -2.87
CA TYR A 664 30.29 14.88 -3.14
C TYR A 664 30.62 14.47 -4.57
N PHE A 665 31.69 15.03 -5.11
CA PHE A 665 32.32 14.54 -6.33
C PHE A 665 33.84 14.68 -6.27
N ALA A 666 34.52 13.74 -6.89
CA ALA A 666 35.97 13.64 -6.95
C ALA A 666 36.64 13.68 -5.55
N ASN A 667 35.94 13.24 -4.50
CA ASN A 667 36.38 13.36 -3.10
C ASN A 667 36.88 12.03 -2.51
N GLY A 668 37.52 11.20 -3.35
CA GLY A 668 38.27 10.03 -2.91
C GLY A 668 37.47 9.03 -2.09
N HIS A 669 38.08 8.51 -1.03
CA HIS A 669 37.44 7.50 -0.17
C HIS A 669 36.20 8.01 0.57
N ILE A 670 36.11 9.29 0.90
CA ILE A 670 34.93 9.86 1.58
C ILE A 670 33.68 9.75 0.69
N GLU A 671 33.80 10.08 -0.60
CA GLU A 671 32.69 9.91 -1.58
C GLU A 671 32.26 8.44 -1.72
N ALA A 672 33.22 7.51 -1.65
CA ALA A 672 32.95 6.08 -1.76
C ALA A 672 32.28 5.49 -0.51
N GLU A 673 32.50 6.08 0.67
CA GLU A 673 31.86 5.71 1.93
C GLU A 673 30.45 6.32 2.06
N ASP A 674 30.33 7.62 1.80
CA ASP A 674 29.08 8.37 1.86
C ASP A 674 29.15 9.56 0.89
N ASN A 675 28.37 9.49 -0.18
CA ASN A 675 28.37 10.52 -1.21
C ASN A 675 27.59 11.78 -0.81
N LYS A 676 27.05 11.89 0.42
CA LYS A 676 26.26 13.05 0.86
C LYS A 676 27.03 13.95 1.83
N LEU A 677 26.86 15.25 1.66
CA LEU A 677 27.35 16.24 2.62
C LEU A 677 26.51 16.21 3.91
N LYS A 678 27.14 16.48 5.07
CA LYS A 678 26.47 16.38 6.37
C LYS A 678 26.08 17.75 6.91
N ILE A 679 24.88 17.84 7.49
CA ILE A 679 24.47 18.97 8.34
C ILE A 679 24.68 18.55 9.80
N VAL A 680 25.43 19.35 10.56
CA VAL A 680 25.86 19.01 11.92
C VAL A 680 25.61 20.16 12.88
N ASP A 681 25.69 19.90 14.19
CA ASP A 681 25.70 20.96 15.19
C ASP A 681 26.84 21.94 14.92
N ASN A 682 26.55 23.24 14.99
CA ASN A 682 27.55 24.28 14.80
C ASN A 682 28.69 24.08 15.83
N PRO A 683 29.94 23.82 15.39
CA PRO A 683 31.05 23.57 16.30
C PRO A 683 31.52 24.85 17.01
N ASN A 684 31.10 26.03 16.53
CA ASN A 684 31.44 27.33 17.08
C ASN A 684 30.28 28.33 16.93
N PRO A 685 29.20 28.19 17.74
CA PRO A 685 28.02 29.06 17.66
C PRO A 685 28.31 30.40 18.36
N SER A 686 29.12 31.25 17.71
CA SER A 686 29.50 32.56 18.23
C SER A 686 29.92 33.54 17.15
N GLY A 687 29.96 34.83 17.50
CA GLY A 687 30.44 35.88 16.59
C GLY A 687 29.44 36.19 15.49
N ILE A 688 29.87 36.08 14.23
CA ILE A 688 29.01 36.36 13.07
C ILE A 688 28.09 35.18 12.72
N ASN A 689 28.33 34.00 13.29
CA ASN A 689 27.49 32.82 13.08
C ASN A 689 27.10 32.19 14.44
N ASP A 690 25.92 32.54 14.92
CA ASP A 690 25.30 31.99 16.13
C ASP A 690 24.22 30.94 15.85
N SER A 691 24.20 30.39 14.62
CA SER A 691 23.32 29.32 14.16
C SER A 691 23.51 28.03 14.96
N GLU A 692 22.48 27.19 15.02
CA GLU A 692 22.52 25.90 15.70
C GLU A 692 23.15 24.82 14.81
N LYS A 693 22.98 24.92 13.49
CA LYS A 693 23.38 23.93 12.49
C LYS A 693 24.20 24.54 11.38
N VAL A 694 25.11 23.75 10.82
CA VAL A 694 25.99 24.16 9.71
C VAL A 694 26.24 23.00 8.75
N GLY A 695 26.58 23.33 7.51
CA GLY A 695 27.08 22.34 6.55
C GLY A 695 28.53 21.96 6.86
N GLN A 696 28.83 20.66 6.88
CA GLN A 696 30.16 20.10 7.09
C GLN A 696 30.68 19.47 5.80
N PHE A 697 31.81 19.96 5.31
CA PHE A 697 32.54 19.37 4.19
C PHE A 697 33.85 18.75 4.69
N THR A 698 34.09 17.47 4.40
CA THR A 698 35.38 16.81 4.69
C THR A 698 36.10 16.51 3.39
N LYS A 699 37.23 17.19 3.15
CA LYS A 699 38.10 16.94 2.00
C LYS A 699 38.97 15.72 2.28
N ALA A 700 38.85 14.70 1.43
CA ALA A 700 39.63 13.48 1.56
C ALA A 700 41.11 13.72 1.22
N ASN A 701 42.02 13.07 1.93
CA ASN A 701 43.46 13.10 1.68
C ASN A 701 43.86 12.50 0.31
N ASP A 702 42.98 11.72 -0.31
CA ASP A 702 43.09 11.17 -1.66
C ASP A 702 42.13 11.83 -2.66
N GLY A 703 41.45 12.91 -2.26
CA GLY A 703 40.54 13.69 -3.10
C GLY A 703 41.27 14.52 -4.16
N ALA A 704 40.58 14.81 -5.26
CA ALA A 704 41.12 15.66 -6.32
C ALA A 704 41.27 17.13 -5.87
N VAL A 705 42.13 17.88 -6.56
CA VAL A 705 42.31 19.33 -6.31
C VAL A 705 41.05 20.16 -6.59
N PHE A 706 40.06 19.57 -7.26
CA PHE A 706 38.77 20.16 -7.58
C PHE A 706 37.61 19.41 -6.90
N ALA A 707 37.89 18.58 -5.89
CA ALA A 707 36.86 17.92 -5.10
C ALA A 707 35.89 18.95 -4.51
N GLY A 708 34.60 18.64 -4.52
CA GLY A 708 33.56 19.56 -4.09
C GLY A 708 32.25 18.84 -3.82
N ALA A 709 31.18 19.62 -3.64
CA ALA A 709 29.82 19.11 -3.56
C ALA A 709 28.87 19.93 -4.43
N PHE A 710 27.88 19.30 -5.05
CA PHE A 710 26.85 19.99 -5.84
C PHE A 710 25.44 19.61 -5.36
N ALA A 711 24.49 20.52 -5.54
CA ALA A 711 23.09 20.30 -5.24
C ALA A 711 22.19 20.85 -6.35
N ALA A 712 21.19 20.06 -6.73
CA ALA A 712 20.06 20.55 -7.52
C ALA A 712 19.14 21.39 -6.63
N LEU A 713 18.79 22.59 -7.10
CA LEU A 713 17.98 23.54 -6.35
C LEU A 713 16.49 23.35 -6.62
N GLY A 714 15.66 23.46 -5.59
CA GLY A 714 14.19 23.44 -5.72
C GLY A 714 13.58 24.62 -6.49
N ALA A 715 14.38 25.62 -6.84
CA ALA A 715 14.09 26.69 -7.80
C ALA A 715 15.43 27.28 -8.28
N PRO A 716 15.50 27.94 -9.45
CA PRO A 716 16.77 28.51 -9.89
C PRO A 716 17.18 29.74 -9.07
N ILE A 717 18.49 29.98 -8.99
CA ILE A 717 19.05 31.28 -8.57
C ILE A 717 18.87 32.27 -9.71
N GLU A 718 18.25 33.40 -9.40
CA GLU A 718 18.10 34.54 -10.29
C GLU A 718 18.65 35.79 -9.59
N PHE A 719 19.74 36.33 -10.15
CA PHE A 719 20.39 37.50 -9.58
C PHE A 719 19.59 38.76 -9.89
N GLY A 720 19.21 39.51 -8.85
CA GLY A 720 18.68 40.87 -9.01
C GLY A 720 19.77 41.90 -9.36
N ASP A 721 19.48 43.18 -9.12
CA ASP A 721 20.44 44.28 -9.37
C ASP A 721 21.79 44.08 -8.68
N ASN A 722 21.79 43.49 -7.47
CA ASN A 722 23.01 43.16 -6.74
C ASN A 722 23.42 41.70 -6.97
N LYS A 723 24.31 41.48 -7.93
CA LYS A 723 24.79 40.16 -8.35
C LYS A 723 25.97 39.64 -7.51
N THR A 724 25.90 39.80 -6.20
CA THR A 724 26.88 39.20 -5.28
C THR A 724 26.26 37.99 -4.59
N MET A 725 27.05 36.98 -4.26
CA MET A 725 26.68 36.01 -3.23
C MET A 725 27.60 36.14 -2.02
N ARG A 726 27.09 35.83 -0.84
CA ARG A 726 27.89 35.76 0.38
C ARG A 726 27.68 34.42 1.05
N ALA A 727 28.71 33.95 1.75
CA ALA A 727 28.72 32.70 2.49
C ALA A 727 29.58 32.85 3.73
N LYS A 728 29.14 32.28 4.85
CA LYS A 728 29.97 32.17 6.06
C LYS A 728 30.75 30.86 5.98
N VAL A 729 32.05 30.90 6.28
CA VAL A 729 32.92 29.72 6.30
C VAL A 729 33.71 29.66 7.60
N LEU A 730 34.02 28.44 8.04
CA LEU A 730 34.89 28.14 9.16
C LEU A 730 35.87 27.06 8.71
N MET A 731 37.14 27.45 8.57
CA MET A 731 38.24 26.58 8.12
C MET A 731 39.38 26.66 9.13
N ASP A 732 40.10 25.56 9.37
CA ASP A 732 41.24 25.51 10.29
C ASP A 732 42.55 26.04 9.66
N HIS A 733 42.51 26.37 8.36
CA HIS A 733 43.63 26.85 7.56
C HIS A 733 43.18 27.89 6.51
N ILE A 734 44.14 28.47 5.78
CA ILE A 734 43.87 29.38 4.66
C ILE A 734 43.79 28.56 3.37
N GLY A 735 42.62 28.60 2.75
CA GLY A 735 42.21 27.84 1.59
C GLY A 735 41.44 28.71 0.58
N ASN A 736 40.98 28.10 -0.51
CA ASN A 736 40.08 28.73 -1.48
C ASN A 736 38.69 28.13 -1.35
N PHE A 737 37.72 28.89 -0.83
CA PHE A 737 36.32 28.50 -0.92
C PHE A 737 35.76 29.03 -2.24
N ALA A 738 35.17 28.15 -3.05
CA ALA A 738 34.59 28.54 -4.32
C ALA A 738 33.10 28.20 -4.39
N MET A 739 32.34 29.09 -5.01
CA MET A 739 30.94 28.88 -5.35
C MET A 739 30.80 28.92 -6.87
N LYS A 740 30.00 27.99 -7.39
CA LYS A 740 29.69 27.88 -8.81
C LYS A 740 28.19 27.72 -9.01
N VAL A 741 27.65 28.51 -9.94
CA VAL A 741 26.27 28.41 -10.40
C VAL A 741 26.26 27.83 -11.81
N GLU A 742 25.45 26.81 -12.05
CA GLU A 742 25.44 26.09 -13.34
C GLU A 742 24.07 25.51 -13.71
N ALA A 743 24.03 24.74 -14.81
CA ALA A 743 22.82 24.16 -15.38
C ALA A 743 21.70 25.19 -15.59
N SER A 744 21.99 26.28 -16.32
CA SER A 744 21.01 27.34 -16.48
C SER A 744 19.82 26.92 -17.36
N ALA A 745 18.60 27.12 -16.85
CA ALA A 745 17.35 26.95 -17.59
C ALA A 745 17.27 27.86 -18.84
N THR A 746 18.00 28.97 -18.82
CA THR A 746 18.07 29.95 -19.91
C THR A 746 19.25 29.73 -20.86
N GLY A 747 20.05 28.68 -20.64
CA GLY A 747 21.25 28.40 -21.42
C GLY A 747 22.44 29.31 -21.12
N ALA A 748 22.43 30.05 -20.00
CA ALA A 748 23.57 30.85 -19.57
C ALA A 748 24.77 29.96 -19.17
N ASP A 749 25.98 30.43 -19.48
CA ASP A 749 27.22 29.73 -19.14
C ASP A 749 27.40 29.63 -17.60
N PRO A 750 28.01 28.53 -17.11
CA PRO A 750 28.31 28.39 -15.69
C PRO A 750 29.34 29.43 -15.24
N ILE A 751 29.22 29.89 -13.99
CA ILE A 751 30.14 30.87 -13.39
C ILE A 751 30.69 30.27 -12.10
N GLU A 752 32.02 30.22 -11.98
CA GLU A 752 32.75 29.72 -10.81
C GLU A 752 33.64 30.84 -10.27
N ILE A 753 33.48 31.16 -8.99
CA ILE A 753 34.24 32.22 -8.32
C ILE A 753 34.89 31.62 -7.08
N ALA A 754 36.22 31.67 -7.02
CA ALA A 754 37.01 31.26 -5.86
C ALA A 754 37.45 32.49 -5.06
N VAL A 755 37.26 32.45 -3.75
CA VAL A 755 37.66 33.50 -2.81
C VAL A 755 38.44 32.85 -1.67
N PRO A 756 39.68 33.29 -1.40
CA PRO A 756 40.43 32.77 -0.26
C PRO A 756 39.89 33.33 1.06
N ASN A 757 39.78 32.48 2.07
CA ASN A 757 39.55 32.96 3.44
C ASN A 757 40.82 33.63 4.00
N THR A 758 40.64 34.50 4.99
CA THR A 758 41.71 35.24 5.67
C THR A 758 41.85 34.90 7.15
N LEU A 759 40.84 34.26 7.73
CA LEU A 759 40.80 33.81 9.13
C LEU A 759 40.90 32.29 9.24
N THR A 760 41.45 31.80 10.34
CA THR A 760 41.57 30.36 10.66
C THR A 760 40.91 30.07 12.01
N ASN A 761 40.15 28.98 12.11
CA ASN A 761 39.40 28.57 13.31
C ASN A 761 38.40 29.62 13.83
N GLU A 762 37.99 30.55 12.98
CA GLU A 762 37.00 31.59 13.25
C GLU A 762 36.06 31.72 12.04
N TRP A 763 34.80 32.06 12.29
CA TRP A 763 33.83 32.31 11.21
C TRP A 763 34.19 33.57 10.43
N GLU A 764 34.16 33.47 9.10
CA GLU A 764 34.39 34.58 8.16
C GLU A 764 33.28 34.62 7.10
N GLU A 765 32.79 35.81 6.76
CA GLU A 765 31.87 36.00 5.63
C GLU A 765 32.66 36.34 4.37
N LEU A 766 32.59 35.48 3.35
CA LEU A 766 33.18 35.68 2.03
C LEU A 766 32.15 36.24 1.06
N THR A 767 32.61 37.07 0.11
CA THR A 767 31.75 37.69 -0.92
C THR A 767 32.24 37.33 -2.31
N PHE A 768 31.32 36.85 -3.15
CA PHE A 768 31.53 36.37 -4.51
C PHE A 768 30.86 37.32 -5.51
N ASP A 769 31.60 37.79 -6.52
CA ASP A 769 31.11 38.70 -7.56
C ASP A 769 30.62 37.92 -8.79
N PHE A 770 29.30 37.82 -8.94
CA PHE A 770 28.61 37.23 -10.09
C PHE A 770 28.09 38.30 -11.07
N SER A 771 28.70 39.50 -11.11
CA SER A 771 28.31 40.57 -12.05
C SER A 771 28.35 40.16 -13.53
N ALA A 772 29.09 39.10 -13.87
CA ALA A 772 29.13 38.50 -15.20
C ALA A 772 27.86 37.70 -15.56
N ALA A 773 27.02 37.32 -14.59
CA ALA A 773 25.76 36.63 -14.84
C ALA A 773 24.81 37.53 -15.64
N PRO A 774 24.14 37.04 -16.70
CA PRO A 774 23.07 37.76 -17.37
C PRO A 774 21.90 38.11 -16.41
N ASP A 775 21.20 39.23 -16.64
CA ASP A 775 20.12 39.72 -15.75
C ASP A 775 18.96 38.73 -15.57
N ASN A 776 18.74 37.85 -16.54
CA ASN A 776 17.64 36.88 -16.55
C ASN A 776 18.16 35.43 -16.44
N ALA A 777 19.43 35.24 -16.07
CA ALA A 777 19.97 33.90 -15.95
C ALA A 777 19.36 33.18 -14.76
N GLN A 778 18.83 31.98 -15.02
CA GLN A 778 18.23 31.10 -14.01
C GLN A 778 19.10 29.87 -13.84
N TYR A 779 19.89 29.79 -12.77
CA TYR A 779 20.82 28.69 -12.51
C TYR A 779 20.20 27.64 -11.59
N GLN A 780 20.13 26.38 -12.02
CA GLN A 780 19.42 25.31 -11.29
C GLN A 780 20.31 24.48 -10.37
N THR A 781 21.64 24.65 -10.46
CA THR A 781 22.61 23.89 -9.65
C THR A 781 23.57 24.85 -8.95
N LEU A 782 23.77 24.60 -7.65
CA LEU A 782 24.81 25.22 -6.84
C LEU A 782 25.90 24.19 -6.54
N THR A 783 27.14 24.55 -6.84
CA THR A 783 28.32 23.73 -6.59
C THR A 783 29.27 24.50 -5.68
N ILE A 784 29.78 23.84 -4.65
CA ILE A 784 30.72 24.41 -3.68
C ILE A 784 32.02 23.61 -3.66
N PHE A 785 33.13 24.30 -3.38
CA PHE A 785 34.45 23.70 -3.30
C PHE A 785 35.17 24.22 -2.07
N PHE A 786 35.81 23.31 -1.34
CA PHE A 786 36.82 23.65 -0.35
C PHE A 786 38.20 23.35 -0.91
N ASP A 787 39.10 24.32 -0.75
CA ASP A 787 40.49 24.27 -1.21
C ASP A 787 40.62 24.04 -2.71
N LEU A 788 39.84 24.78 -3.49
CA LEU A 788 39.86 24.67 -4.95
C LEU A 788 41.26 25.00 -5.49
N GLY A 789 41.80 24.06 -6.28
CA GLY A 789 43.11 24.15 -6.90
C GLY A 789 44.28 23.86 -5.95
N MET A 790 44.01 23.40 -4.73
CA MET A 790 45.04 22.99 -3.77
C MET A 790 45.14 21.47 -3.68
N ASP A 791 46.37 20.97 -3.53
CA ASP A 791 46.62 19.56 -3.27
C ASP A 791 45.98 19.13 -1.94
N PRO A 792 45.42 17.91 -1.84
CA PRO A 792 44.87 17.41 -0.59
C PRO A 792 45.95 17.35 0.50
N ALA A 793 45.53 17.56 1.75
CA ALA A 793 46.41 17.42 2.90
C ALA A 793 46.78 15.94 3.15
N THR A 794 47.74 15.69 4.05
CA THR A 794 48.13 14.31 4.40
C THR A 794 47.04 13.55 5.14
N ASP A 795 46.20 14.27 5.88
CA ASP A 795 45.05 13.78 6.62
C ASP A 795 43.79 14.47 6.09
N ASP A 796 42.62 13.88 6.33
CA ASP A 796 41.35 14.48 5.91
C ASP A 796 41.10 15.79 6.64
N VAL A 797 40.57 16.78 5.93
CA VAL A 797 40.36 18.13 6.46
C VAL A 797 38.88 18.46 6.48
N THR A 798 38.36 18.75 7.66
CA THR A 798 36.95 19.14 7.85
C THR A 798 36.83 20.65 7.93
N SER A 799 35.94 21.21 7.11
CA SER A 799 35.56 22.61 7.07
C SER A 799 34.05 22.77 7.13
N TYR A 800 33.58 23.96 7.49
CA TYR A 800 32.16 24.23 7.67
C TYR A 800 31.71 25.47 6.89
N PHE A 801 30.45 25.49 6.47
CA PHE A 801 29.84 26.63 5.83
C PHE A 801 28.42 26.87 6.33
N ASP A 802 27.97 28.11 6.16
CA ASP A 802 26.62 28.52 6.49
C ASP A 802 26.16 29.77 5.73
N ASP A 803 24.87 30.08 5.81
CA ASP A 803 24.26 31.34 5.33
C ASP A 803 24.68 31.75 3.90
N PHE A 804 24.29 30.96 2.90
CA PHE A 804 24.40 31.36 1.50
C PHE A 804 23.31 32.37 1.17
N VAL A 805 23.70 33.59 0.80
CA VAL A 805 22.77 34.70 0.53
C VAL A 805 23.13 35.46 -0.74
N ILE A 806 22.11 35.89 -1.47
CA ILE A 806 22.25 36.74 -2.67
C ILE A 806 22.12 38.21 -2.27
N GLY A 807 23.00 39.04 -2.83
CA GLY A 807 23.00 40.48 -2.67
C GLY A 807 22.99 40.92 -1.20
N ASN A 808 22.02 41.78 -0.88
CA ASN A 808 21.79 42.31 0.47
C ASN A 808 20.84 41.42 1.30
N GLY A 809 20.60 40.18 0.88
CA GLY A 809 19.73 39.26 1.61
C GLY A 809 20.28 38.78 2.94
N SER A 810 19.45 38.06 3.69
CA SER A 810 19.80 37.45 4.97
C SER A 810 18.98 36.16 5.14
N CYS A 811 19.46 35.20 5.92
CA CYS A 811 18.69 34.02 6.31
C CYS A 811 18.06 34.22 7.72
N PRO A 812 17.02 33.46 8.10
CA PRO A 812 16.27 32.47 7.30
C PRO A 812 15.27 33.09 6.30
N PHE A 813 14.88 34.38 6.47
CA PHE A 813 13.76 34.99 5.70
C PHE A 813 14.04 36.40 5.10
N GLY A 814 15.30 36.77 4.83
CA GLY A 814 15.63 38.01 4.10
C GLY A 814 15.43 37.88 2.58
N PRO A 815 15.19 39.00 1.88
CA PRO A 815 14.15 39.10 0.86
C PRO A 815 14.36 38.07 -0.24
N THR A 816 13.72 36.91 -0.08
CA THR A 816 13.04 36.28 -1.20
C THR A 816 12.13 37.36 -1.75
N ALA A 817 12.26 37.69 -3.03
CA ALA A 817 11.43 38.68 -3.69
C ALA A 817 9.99 38.18 -3.82
N VAL A 818 9.30 37.93 -2.71
CA VAL A 818 7.90 38.32 -2.62
C VAL A 818 7.96 39.84 -2.70
N PHE A 819 7.48 40.40 -3.80
CA PHE A 819 7.09 41.79 -3.82
C PHE A 819 6.09 41.96 -2.68
N GLN A 820 6.54 42.30 -1.48
CA GLN A 820 5.71 43.02 -0.54
C GLN A 820 5.89 44.49 -0.92
N PRO A 821 5.06 45.08 -1.81
CA PRO A 821 4.84 46.50 -1.63
C PRO A 821 4.39 46.61 -0.18
N PHE A 822 5.12 47.36 0.66
CA PHE A 822 4.68 47.64 2.02
C PHE A 822 3.17 47.89 1.98
N ARG A 823 2.35 47.04 2.62
CA ARG A 823 0.90 47.24 2.60
C ARG A 823 0.62 48.54 3.36
N VAL A 824 0.61 49.65 2.63
CA VAL A 824 0.25 50.95 3.16
C VAL A 824 -1.25 50.88 3.43
N GLY A 825 -1.62 50.70 4.69
CA GLY A 825 -3.02 50.72 5.11
C GLY A 825 -3.70 52.02 4.71
N THR A 826 -5.02 52.04 4.68
CA THR A 826 -5.78 53.28 4.43
C THR A 826 -6.33 53.84 5.73
N PHE A 827 -6.09 55.12 6.02
CA PHE A 827 -6.77 55.78 7.14
C PHE A 827 -8.24 56.01 6.82
N LEU A 828 -9.11 55.80 7.81
CA LEU A 828 -10.50 56.26 7.75
C LEU A 828 -10.55 57.70 8.29
N LEU A 829 -11.01 58.63 7.45
CA LEU A 829 -10.96 60.06 7.71
C LEU A 829 -12.36 60.65 7.83
N SER A 830 -12.63 61.35 8.94
CA SER A 830 -13.92 62.01 9.14
C SER A 830 -13.80 63.31 9.94
N PRO A 831 -14.55 64.38 9.59
CA PRO A 831 -15.27 64.55 8.33
C PRO A 831 -14.29 64.78 7.17
N ASN A 832 -14.68 64.40 5.94
CA ASN A 832 -13.93 64.72 4.72
C ASN A 832 -14.93 65.14 3.64
N PRO A 833 -15.07 66.43 3.28
CA PRO A 833 -14.17 67.54 3.63
C PRO A 833 -14.16 67.97 5.10
N VAL A 834 -13.03 68.51 5.57
CA VAL A 834 -12.79 68.92 6.96
C VAL A 834 -12.65 70.45 7.09
N ARG A 835 -13.15 71.01 8.21
CA ARG A 835 -13.10 72.44 8.51
C ARG A 835 -12.15 72.87 9.64
N GLU A 836 -11.91 72.04 10.63
CA GLU A 836 -11.11 72.45 11.80
C GLU A 836 -10.30 71.27 12.36
N VAL A 837 -10.94 70.12 12.54
CA VAL A 837 -10.33 68.91 13.10
C VAL A 837 -10.68 67.70 12.24
N LEU A 838 -9.66 66.99 11.79
CA LEU A 838 -9.74 65.71 11.09
C LEU A 838 -9.57 64.58 12.10
N LEU A 839 -10.53 63.66 12.15
CA LEU A 839 -10.43 62.40 12.90
C LEU A 839 -9.80 61.35 11.99
N ILE A 840 -8.82 60.63 12.54
CA ILE A 840 -8.01 59.63 11.83
C ILE A 840 -8.19 58.30 12.58
N GLU A 841 -8.95 57.38 11.98
CA GLU A 841 -9.20 56.04 12.50
C GLU A 841 -8.28 55.02 11.80
N ASN A 842 -8.04 53.89 12.46
CA ASN A 842 -7.07 52.83 12.12
C ASN A 842 -5.57 53.23 12.14
N PRO A 843 -5.04 53.84 13.23
CA PRO A 843 -3.62 54.22 13.29
C PRO A 843 -2.66 53.08 13.72
N GLY A 844 -3.02 51.80 13.58
CA GLY A 844 -2.23 50.67 14.08
C GLY A 844 -0.76 50.75 13.62
N GLY A 845 0.17 50.78 14.58
CA GLY A 845 1.62 50.87 14.32
C GLY A 845 2.16 52.27 13.95
N VAL A 846 1.30 53.29 13.80
CA VAL A 846 1.71 54.65 13.43
C VAL A 846 2.17 55.42 14.66
N VAL A 847 3.44 55.86 14.64
CA VAL A 847 4.06 56.71 15.67
C VAL A 847 4.16 58.16 15.20
N GLN A 848 4.22 58.39 13.87
CA GLN A 848 4.28 59.73 13.29
C GLN A 848 3.35 59.89 12.07
N LEU A 849 2.48 60.89 12.12
CA LEU A 849 1.69 61.35 10.98
C LEU A 849 2.35 62.56 10.32
N LYS A 850 2.34 62.62 8.99
CA LYS A 850 2.78 63.76 8.18
C LYS A 850 1.72 64.10 7.15
N VAL A 851 1.53 65.40 6.90
CA VAL A 851 0.57 65.92 5.91
C VAL A 851 1.36 66.60 4.81
N TYR A 852 1.03 66.28 3.56
CA TYR A 852 1.64 66.84 2.38
C TYR A 852 0.60 67.56 1.52
N ASP A 853 0.99 68.68 0.91
CA ASP A 853 0.23 69.28 -0.18
C ASP A 853 0.37 68.45 -1.49
N LEU A 854 -0.38 68.80 -2.53
CA LEU A 854 -0.31 68.13 -3.83
C LEU A 854 1.05 68.28 -4.56
N TYR A 855 1.92 69.18 -4.09
CA TYR A 855 3.28 69.34 -4.61
C TYR A 855 4.30 68.53 -3.80
N GLY A 856 3.85 67.70 -2.86
CA GLY A 856 4.69 66.84 -2.01
C GLY A 856 5.40 67.60 -0.88
N ARG A 857 5.03 68.85 -0.59
CA ARG A 857 5.63 69.61 0.51
C ARG A 857 4.94 69.26 1.82
N GLN A 858 5.71 68.96 2.86
CA GLN A 858 5.16 68.70 4.18
C GLN A 858 4.61 69.99 4.79
N VAL A 859 3.31 70.02 5.10
CA VAL A 859 2.59 71.17 5.67
C VAL A 859 2.13 70.93 7.12
N GLY A 860 2.20 69.69 7.61
CA GLY A 860 1.85 69.35 8.97
C GLY A 860 2.46 68.03 9.43
N SER A 861 2.58 67.84 10.75
CA SER A 861 2.96 66.57 11.36
C SER A 861 2.38 66.46 12.77
N LEU A 862 2.05 65.23 13.17
CA LEU A 862 1.52 64.91 14.49
C LEU A 862 2.22 63.64 14.98
N ARG A 863 2.69 63.61 16.22
CA ARG A 863 3.09 62.34 16.86
C ARG A 863 1.83 61.63 17.35
N SER A 864 1.68 60.39 16.96
CA SER A 864 0.60 59.52 17.39
C SER A 864 1.06 58.79 18.66
N ASP A 865 0.23 58.82 19.70
CA ASP A 865 0.40 58.05 20.93
C ASP A 865 -0.32 56.70 20.88
N GLY A 866 -0.85 56.32 19.71
CA GLY A 866 -1.65 55.12 19.50
C GLY A 866 -3.15 55.30 19.78
N SER A 867 -3.62 56.51 20.10
CA SER A 867 -5.05 56.79 20.27
C SER A 867 -5.82 56.69 18.94
N SER A 868 -6.98 56.02 18.95
CA SER A 868 -7.90 55.91 17.82
C SER A 868 -9.31 56.38 18.25
N PRO A 869 -9.88 57.43 17.63
CA PRO A 869 -9.32 58.22 16.54
C PRO A 869 -8.23 59.20 17.01
N ALA A 870 -7.16 59.34 16.21
CA ALA A 870 -6.20 60.42 16.36
C ALA A 870 -6.80 61.73 15.81
N ARG A 871 -6.43 62.87 16.43
CA ARG A 871 -7.01 64.18 16.11
C ARG A 871 -5.97 65.12 15.50
N LEU A 872 -6.19 65.54 14.27
CA LEU A 872 -5.34 66.50 13.57
C LEU A 872 -6.09 67.81 13.35
N SER A 873 -5.57 68.92 13.92
CA SER A 873 -6.09 70.25 13.57
C SER A 873 -5.57 70.66 12.20
N VAL A 874 -6.49 71.12 11.35
CA VAL A 874 -6.21 71.57 9.97
C VAL A 874 -6.49 73.07 9.79
N THR A 875 -6.71 73.80 10.88
CA THR A 875 -7.14 75.21 10.86
C THR A 875 -6.14 76.11 10.12
N ASP A 876 -4.84 75.79 10.25
CA ASP A 876 -3.74 76.53 9.64
C ASP A 876 -3.42 76.09 8.20
N PHE A 877 -4.13 75.10 7.68
CA PHE A 877 -3.94 74.63 6.30
C PHE A 877 -4.80 75.45 5.34
N PRO A 878 -4.23 75.95 4.22
CA PRO A 878 -5.01 76.54 3.14
C PRO A 878 -6.10 75.60 2.61
N GLN A 879 -7.15 76.15 1.99
CA GLN A 879 -8.16 75.33 1.31
C GLN A 879 -7.51 74.52 0.18
N GLY A 880 -7.78 73.21 0.12
CA GLY A 880 -7.14 72.34 -0.87
C GLY A 880 -7.18 70.85 -0.53
N LEU A 881 -6.62 70.03 -1.41
CA LEU A 881 -6.48 68.59 -1.26
C LEU A 881 -5.11 68.26 -0.63
N TYR A 882 -5.09 67.37 0.34
CA TYR A 882 -3.89 66.97 1.09
C TYR A 882 -3.74 65.45 1.13
N LEU A 883 -2.49 64.99 1.21
CA LEU A 883 -2.13 63.60 1.48
C LEU A 883 -1.68 63.47 2.95
N LEU A 884 -2.34 62.60 3.70
CA LEU A 884 -1.92 62.18 5.04
C LEU A 884 -1.14 60.87 4.92
N ALA A 885 -0.01 60.77 5.60
CA ALA A 885 0.85 59.58 5.66
C ALA A 885 1.28 59.28 7.10
N GLY A 886 1.22 58.02 7.51
CA GLY A 886 1.63 57.53 8.83
C GLY A 886 2.88 56.67 8.76
N PHE A 887 3.78 56.85 9.71
CA PHE A 887 5.07 56.18 9.80
C PHE A 887 5.24 55.49 11.16
N ASP A 888 5.93 54.35 11.18
CA ASP A 888 6.29 53.61 12.40
C ASP A 888 7.54 54.17 13.10
N HIS A 889 8.07 53.45 14.10
CA HIS A 889 9.28 53.82 14.83
C HIS A 889 10.56 53.75 13.97
N ASN A 890 10.56 52.99 12.87
CA ASN A 890 11.67 52.86 11.94
C ASN A 890 11.63 53.90 10.82
N GLY A 891 10.57 54.73 10.76
CA GLY A 891 10.38 55.73 9.72
C GLY A 891 9.81 55.16 8.42
N GLN A 892 9.27 53.94 8.45
CA GLN A 892 8.65 53.26 7.32
C GLN A 892 7.18 53.68 7.18
N LEU A 893 6.68 53.80 5.95
CA LEU A 893 5.28 54.18 5.68
C LEU A 893 4.33 53.02 6.00
N VAL A 894 3.36 53.25 6.89
CA VAL A 894 2.42 52.24 7.39
C VAL A 894 1.01 52.45 6.86
N ALA A 895 0.57 53.70 6.70
CA ALA A 895 -0.76 54.01 6.18
C ALA A 895 -0.81 55.37 5.48
N ASN A 896 -1.76 55.58 4.57
CA ASN A 896 -2.02 56.87 3.94
C ASN A 896 -3.51 57.13 3.67
N ALA A 897 -3.88 58.38 3.41
CA ALA A 897 -5.21 58.75 2.94
C ALA A 897 -5.21 60.17 2.36
N LYS A 898 -6.27 60.54 1.64
CA LYS A 898 -6.46 61.89 1.10
C LYS A 898 -7.62 62.59 1.79
N PHE A 899 -7.45 63.88 2.12
CA PHE A 899 -8.55 64.70 2.62
C PHE A 899 -8.61 66.08 1.99
N VAL A 900 -9.81 66.63 1.92
CA VAL A 900 -10.08 67.98 1.44
C VAL A 900 -10.25 68.92 2.63
N ARG A 901 -9.46 69.98 2.67
CA ARG A 901 -9.65 71.12 3.57
C ARG A 901 -10.60 72.11 2.91
N GLU A 902 -11.76 72.31 3.52
CA GLU A 902 -12.78 73.29 3.10
C GLU A 902 -12.45 74.72 3.48
#